data_AF-A0A0F2NC14-F1
#
_entry.id   AF-A0A0F2NC14-F1
#
_cell.length_a   1.000
_cell.length_b   1.000
_cell.length_c   1.000
_cell.angle_alpha   90.00
_cell.angle_beta   90.00
_cell.angle_gamma   90.00
#
_symmetry.space_group_name_H-M   'P 1'
#
loop_
_entity.id
_entity.type
_entity.pdbx_description
1 polymer ?
#
loop_
_entity_poly.entity_id
_entity_poly.type
_entity_poly.pdbx_seq_one_letter_code
_entity_poly.pdbx_strand_id
1 'polypeptide(L)'
;MEINTLTPHSEAQIQCAPDQVKKKTVKLADFLGEWGNILKSQVIKNMNPVYSTKVEDDWDIAAREKLQQLIRPPFASQTRRGILPVARSFYREDNKAAFLVGEMGAGKTFMGLAVAYLIPKSSKRILIQCPGHLVKKWIREAEETIPGCICFNLGDKNMEQLLAHKLHVARPLGTEIWVVGKERAKLHFQRKKQIILRRGAECCPDCGKSVEVSETDKSPTCEYCRARMWSADRDKVRRYAKAEFIKRFLPNNFFDLLILDEVHELKGGGTAQGQAMSCLIAKSKKILALTGTLMGGYSKDLFYLLWRMFPGRMKAAGFEYGRTLQFAERYGVVQRTYDSKDVAVNLNIASIGRKIGRSRVKEAPGISPLLLPDLLLERSVFVRLADISDALPDYDEIIVPVAMNEEQQEEYDQLSDSLMTATRQALACGDMRLLGKMLQSLLAYPDGCRVEELVTLEKNGIEEIVGRAQALDIDLLPKEERLLEILASEKKQGRKVAIFLEHTGTRDLLPTLKEKLSSNGFSPLIMRSQVVTPENREEWLRGNMATGTYDCLVCNPNLVKTGLDLLDFPTVVFFQCGYSVFTLRQASRRSWRIGQGLPVRVFYMAYAQTMQEKALSLMAQKMETSLAVEGELSDQGLAALSESDNSMMYELAKALTGKKTVGSMDDAWSRYKQRQIVSCLSLDDNQDVRETTTTTIKTTTTMTTTTGSTSITHEYIVRGRVYVQNDGAVVYVGRNRFELKAGAVYWSGRKIGWYDRKGCGEINEKPIRIYRPEESQGFVLAEVRKRQAV
;
A
#
# COMPACT_ATOMS: atom_id res chain seq x y z
N MET A 1 -13.87 -71.06 -27.31
CA MET A 1 -12.81 -70.72 -28.26
C MET A 1 -11.75 -70.00 -27.47
N GLU A 2 -10.75 -70.76 -27.07
CA GLU A 2 -10.06 -70.61 -25.80
C GLU A 2 -8.57 -70.87 -26.03
N ILE A 3 -7.74 -70.13 -25.29
CA ILE A 3 -6.42 -70.51 -24.79
C ILE A 3 -5.28 -70.58 -25.84
N ASN A 4 -4.28 -69.69 -25.70
CA ASN A 4 -2.95 -70.14 -25.25
C ASN A 4 -1.98 -68.98 -24.96
N THR A 5 -1.61 -68.93 -23.68
CA THR A 5 -0.37 -68.39 -23.11
C THR A 5 0.87 -68.99 -23.77
N LEU A 6 1.95 -68.19 -23.89
CA LEU A 6 3.36 -68.62 -23.74
C LEU A 6 4.26 -67.38 -23.66
N THR A 7 4.85 -67.14 -22.48
CA THR A 7 6.13 -66.44 -22.27
C THR A 7 7.28 -67.43 -22.48
N PRO A 8 8.59 -67.07 -22.40
CA PRO A 8 9.30 -65.76 -22.47
C PRO A 8 10.45 -65.80 -23.52
N HIS A 9 11.13 -64.68 -23.85
CA HIS A 9 12.59 -64.67 -24.10
C HIS A 9 13.17 -63.23 -24.22
N SER A 10 14.19 -62.99 -23.39
CA SER A 10 15.32 -62.04 -23.49
C SER A 10 15.04 -60.55 -23.74
N GLU A 11 15.04 -59.79 -22.64
CA GLU A 11 15.31 -58.35 -22.62
C GLU A 11 16.75 -58.07 -23.08
N ALA A 12 16.91 -57.48 -24.27
CA ALA A 12 18.09 -56.70 -24.59
C ALA A 12 17.94 -55.32 -23.92
N GLN A 13 18.78 -55.05 -22.92
CA GLN A 13 18.87 -53.77 -22.25
C GLN A 13 19.28 -52.67 -23.25
N ILE A 14 18.32 -51.84 -23.66
CA ILE A 14 18.61 -50.51 -24.20
C ILE A 14 18.49 -49.55 -23.02
N GLN A 15 19.63 -49.18 -22.44
CA GLN A 15 19.72 -48.06 -21.50
C GLN A 15 19.45 -46.76 -22.25
N CYS A 16 18.21 -46.28 -22.20
CA CYS A 16 17.92 -44.86 -22.40
C CYS A 16 18.04 -44.15 -21.05
N ALA A 17 19.12 -43.39 -20.87
CA ALA A 17 19.26 -42.48 -19.75
C ALA A 17 18.14 -41.43 -19.78
N PRO A 18 17.45 -41.14 -18.66
CA PRO A 18 16.49 -40.05 -18.63
C PRO A 18 17.24 -38.72 -18.68
N ASP A 19 17.10 -38.01 -19.80
CA ASP A 19 17.53 -36.62 -19.94
C ASP A 19 16.89 -35.79 -18.81
N GLN A 20 17.72 -35.40 -17.85
CA GLN A 20 17.34 -34.41 -16.85
C GLN A 20 17.24 -33.05 -17.55
N VAL A 21 16.04 -32.74 -18.05
CA VAL A 21 15.68 -31.36 -18.38
C VAL A 21 15.75 -30.56 -17.08
N LYS A 22 16.90 -29.92 -16.82
CA LYS A 22 17.06 -28.94 -15.75
C LYS A 22 16.01 -27.86 -16.00
N LYS A 23 14.93 -27.87 -15.22
CA LYS A 23 13.97 -26.76 -15.17
C LYS A 23 14.77 -25.50 -14.81
N LYS A 24 15.03 -24.66 -15.80
CA LYS A 24 15.63 -23.35 -15.62
C LYS A 24 14.64 -22.52 -14.81
N THR A 25 14.88 -22.40 -13.52
CA THR A 25 14.13 -21.51 -12.63
C THR A 25 14.56 -20.08 -12.95
N VAL A 26 13.80 -19.41 -13.80
CA VAL A 26 13.95 -17.97 -14.08
C VAL A 26 13.18 -17.21 -13.00
N LYS A 27 13.78 -16.18 -12.39
CA LYS A 27 13.04 -15.31 -11.47
C LYS A 27 11.98 -14.55 -12.26
N LEU A 28 10.79 -14.38 -11.68
CA LEU A 28 9.68 -13.70 -12.36
C LEU A 28 10.05 -12.29 -12.84
N ALA A 29 10.86 -11.54 -12.07
CA ALA A 29 11.34 -10.22 -12.47
C ALA A 29 12.20 -10.27 -13.74
N ASP A 30 13.15 -11.20 -13.82
CA ASP A 30 14.00 -11.37 -15.01
C ASP A 30 13.17 -11.80 -16.23
N PHE A 31 12.17 -12.67 -16.02
CA PHE A 31 11.22 -13.07 -17.06
C PHE A 31 10.35 -11.92 -17.55
N LEU A 32 9.79 -11.11 -16.64
CA LEU A 32 8.99 -9.93 -17.00
C LEU A 32 9.82 -8.85 -17.68
N GLY A 33 11.08 -8.65 -17.28
CA GLY A 33 12.00 -7.72 -17.93
C GLY A 33 12.36 -8.15 -19.35
N GLU A 34 12.70 -9.43 -19.55
CA GLU A 34 13.05 -9.96 -20.87
C GLU A 34 11.86 -10.08 -21.82
N TRP A 35 10.70 -10.52 -21.32
CA TRP A 35 9.54 -10.89 -22.14
C TRP A 35 8.35 -9.93 -22.01
N GLY A 36 8.45 -8.88 -21.20
CA GLY A 36 7.36 -7.95 -20.88
C GLY A 36 6.76 -7.26 -22.11
N ASN A 37 7.59 -6.86 -23.07
CA ASN A 37 7.11 -6.24 -24.32
C ASN A 37 6.31 -7.23 -25.18
N ILE A 38 6.74 -8.49 -25.22
CA ILE A 38 6.02 -9.55 -25.94
C ILE A 38 4.70 -9.86 -25.23
N LEU A 39 4.69 -9.96 -23.90
CA LEU A 39 3.48 -10.13 -23.10
C LEU A 39 2.52 -8.95 -23.28
N LYS A 40 3.00 -7.70 -23.22
CA LYS A 40 2.22 -6.47 -23.49
C LYS A 40 1.57 -6.55 -24.89
N SER A 41 2.35 -6.95 -25.90
CA SER A 41 1.83 -7.08 -27.27
C SER A 41 0.78 -8.19 -27.41
N GLN A 42 0.95 -9.33 -26.73
CA GLN A 42 -0.04 -10.41 -26.71
C GLN A 42 -1.30 -10.03 -25.94
N VAL A 43 -1.17 -9.33 -24.81
CA VAL A 43 -2.31 -8.81 -24.06
C VAL A 43 -3.11 -7.82 -24.90
N ILE A 44 -2.45 -6.90 -25.62
CA ILE A 44 -3.13 -5.95 -26.51
C ILE A 44 -3.79 -6.66 -27.71
N LYS A 45 -3.16 -7.69 -28.27
CA LYS A 45 -3.74 -8.46 -29.39
C LYS A 45 -4.93 -9.33 -28.97
N ASN A 46 -4.88 -9.90 -27.77
CA ASN A 46 -5.90 -10.84 -27.29
C ASN A 46 -7.01 -10.15 -26.48
N MET A 47 -6.76 -8.96 -25.93
CA MET A 47 -7.73 -8.16 -25.19
C MET A 47 -7.99 -6.84 -25.90
N ASN A 48 -9.17 -6.71 -26.49
CA ASN A 48 -9.66 -5.45 -27.02
C ASN A 48 -10.12 -4.56 -25.84
N PRO A 49 -9.44 -3.45 -25.53
CA PRO A 49 -9.79 -2.65 -24.35
C PRO A 49 -11.16 -2.00 -24.52
N VAL A 50 -12.02 -2.11 -23.50
CA VAL A 50 -13.36 -1.50 -23.46
C VAL A 50 -13.30 0.02 -23.64
N TYR A 51 -12.22 0.65 -23.21
CA TYR A 51 -12.01 2.09 -23.29
C TYR A 51 -10.56 2.38 -23.70
N SER A 52 -10.38 3.33 -24.60
CA SER A 52 -9.07 3.85 -25.00
C SER A 52 -9.00 5.35 -24.71
N THR A 53 -7.94 5.80 -24.05
CA THR A 53 -7.72 7.23 -23.80
C THR A 53 -7.43 8.03 -25.08
N LYS A 54 -7.15 7.34 -26.20
CA LYS A 54 -6.77 7.95 -27.49
C LYS A 54 -7.95 8.12 -28.46
N VAL A 55 -9.04 7.38 -28.25
CA VAL A 55 -10.19 7.36 -29.15
C VAL A 55 -11.44 7.55 -28.30
N GLU A 56 -12.02 8.74 -28.36
CA GLU A 56 -13.31 9.07 -27.72
C GLU A 56 -14.42 8.90 -28.76
N ASP A 57 -15.50 8.21 -28.41
CA ASP A 57 -16.73 8.20 -29.21
C ASP A 57 -17.72 9.28 -28.77
N ASP A 58 -18.84 9.43 -29.47
CA ASP A 58 -19.87 10.45 -29.17
C ASP A 58 -20.40 10.35 -27.73
N TRP A 59 -20.39 9.15 -27.14
CA TRP A 59 -20.80 8.98 -25.76
C TRP A 59 -19.76 9.52 -24.79
N ASP A 60 -18.48 9.22 -25.02
CA ASP A 60 -17.38 9.69 -24.18
C ASP A 60 -17.35 11.23 -24.16
N ILE A 61 -17.57 11.85 -25.33
CA ILE A 61 -17.66 13.31 -25.48
C ILE A 61 -18.85 13.85 -24.67
N ALA A 62 -20.05 13.30 -24.87
CA ALA A 62 -21.25 13.74 -24.15
C ALA A 62 -21.13 13.53 -22.62
N ALA A 63 -20.52 12.42 -22.19
CA ALA A 63 -20.26 12.15 -20.78
C ALA A 63 -19.26 13.16 -20.20
N ARG A 64 -18.18 13.47 -20.94
CA ARG A 64 -17.18 14.46 -20.54
C ARG A 64 -17.78 15.87 -20.42
N GLU A 65 -18.64 16.27 -21.35
CA GLU A 65 -19.37 17.54 -21.29
C GLU A 65 -20.32 17.58 -20.09
N LYS A 66 -21.05 16.48 -19.85
CA LYS A 66 -21.91 16.37 -18.67
C LYS A 66 -21.13 16.51 -17.37
N LEU A 67 -19.92 15.96 -17.27
CA LEU A 67 -19.07 16.10 -16.08
C LEU A 67 -18.65 17.55 -15.79
N GLN A 68 -18.65 18.44 -16.79
CA GLN A 68 -18.39 19.87 -16.57
C GLN A 68 -19.53 20.58 -15.83
N GLN A 69 -20.70 19.95 -15.71
CA GLN A 69 -21.86 20.47 -14.98
C GLN A 69 -21.83 20.12 -13.48
N LEU A 70 -20.82 19.38 -13.02
CA LEU A 70 -20.57 19.20 -11.59
C LEU A 70 -20.21 20.54 -10.95
N ILE A 71 -20.54 20.72 -9.66
CA ILE A 71 -20.18 21.94 -8.91
C ILE A 71 -18.67 22.18 -8.99
N ARG A 72 -17.91 21.09 -8.90
CA ARG A 72 -16.47 21.05 -9.12
C ARG A 72 -16.17 20.13 -10.30
N PRO A 73 -15.53 20.60 -11.39
CA PRO A 73 -15.17 19.75 -12.50
C PRO A 73 -13.98 18.82 -12.17
N PRO A 74 -13.97 17.57 -12.69
CA PRO A 74 -12.81 16.67 -12.60
C PRO A 74 -11.59 17.23 -13.32
N PHE A 75 -10.40 16.84 -12.86
CA PHE A 75 -9.19 16.98 -13.67
C PHE A 75 -9.27 16.11 -14.93
N ALA A 76 -8.65 16.54 -16.02
CA ALA A 76 -8.67 15.83 -17.30
C ALA A 76 -8.14 14.39 -17.17
N SER A 77 -7.09 14.18 -16.36
CA SER A 77 -6.54 12.85 -16.07
C SER A 77 -7.54 11.97 -15.30
N GLN A 78 -8.23 12.50 -14.30
CA GLN A 78 -9.28 11.78 -13.56
C GLN A 78 -10.44 11.40 -14.47
N THR A 79 -10.87 12.31 -15.36
CA THR A 79 -11.92 12.04 -16.35
C THR A 79 -11.52 10.90 -17.25
N ARG A 80 -10.36 11.00 -17.91
CA ARG A 80 -9.95 10.06 -18.96
C ARG A 80 -9.45 8.72 -18.43
N ARG A 81 -8.77 8.69 -17.28
CA ARG A 81 -8.11 7.49 -16.76
C ARG A 81 -8.93 6.79 -15.67
N GLY A 82 -9.85 7.49 -15.00
CA GLY A 82 -10.63 6.95 -13.88
C GLY A 82 -12.13 6.89 -14.15
N ILE A 83 -12.75 8.04 -14.44
CA ILE A 83 -14.20 8.20 -14.45
C ILE A 83 -14.83 7.56 -15.71
N LEU A 84 -14.40 7.97 -16.90
CA LEU A 84 -14.98 7.47 -18.16
C LEU A 84 -14.82 5.96 -18.37
N PRO A 85 -13.66 5.33 -18.09
CA PRO A 85 -13.52 3.87 -18.24
C PRO A 85 -14.52 3.10 -17.37
N VAL A 86 -14.72 3.52 -16.11
CA VAL A 86 -15.68 2.90 -15.20
C VAL A 86 -17.12 3.17 -15.67
N ALA A 87 -17.44 4.40 -16.03
CA ALA A 87 -18.77 4.78 -16.48
C ALA A 87 -19.17 4.05 -17.77
N ARG A 88 -18.25 3.91 -18.72
CA ARG A 88 -18.44 3.14 -19.96
C ARG A 88 -18.72 1.68 -19.65
N SER A 89 -17.91 1.08 -18.77
CA SER A 89 -18.14 -0.30 -18.31
C SER A 89 -19.55 -0.50 -17.75
N PHE A 90 -20.09 0.46 -16.99
CA PHE A 90 -21.43 0.35 -16.41
C PHE A 90 -22.58 0.68 -17.35
N TYR A 91 -22.45 1.72 -18.17
CA TYR A 91 -23.58 2.33 -18.88
C TYR A 91 -23.57 2.06 -20.39
N ARG A 92 -22.45 1.59 -20.95
CA ARG A 92 -22.34 1.14 -22.34
C ARG A 92 -22.24 -0.39 -22.42
N GLU A 93 -21.30 -0.99 -21.68
CA GLU A 93 -21.10 -2.46 -21.68
C GLU A 93 -22.04 -3.21 -20.73
N ASP A 94 -22.87 -2.49 -19.98
CA ASP A 94 -23.81 -3.02 -18.99
C ASP A 94 -23.18 -3.95 -17.93
N ASN A 95 -21.88 -3.83 -17.66
CA ASN A 95 -21.22 -4.61 -16.61
C ASN A 95 -21.85 -4.34 -15.24
N LYS A 96 -22.04 -5.39 -14.45
CA LYS A 96 -22.67 -5.29 -13.13
C LYS A 96 -21.77 -4.61 -12.10
N ALA A 97 -20.46 -4.85 -12.16
CA ALA A 97 -19.54 -4.35 -11.15
C ALA A 97 -18.14 -4.06 -11.73
N ALA A 98 -17.43 -3.12 -11.11
CA ALA A 98 -16.09 -2.71 -11.49
C ALA A 98 -15.28 -2.27 -10.26
N PHE A 99 -13.97 -2.39 -10.34
CA PHE A 99 -13.00 -1.87 -9.38
C PHE A 99 -12.38 -0.58 -9.91
N LEU A 100 -12.32 0.44 -9.06
CA LEU A 100 -11.48 1.62 -9.25
C LEU A 100 -10.36 1.58 -8.20
N VAL A 101 -9.18 1.24 -8.67
CA VAL A 101 -7.96 1.03 -7.88
C VAL A 101 -7.11 2.27 -8.04
N GLY A 102 -7.31 3.22 -7.14
CA GLY A 102 -6.62 4.49 -7.18
C GLY A 102 -5.61 4.58 -6.06
N GLU A 103 -4.42 5.11 -6.31
CA GLU A 103 -3.50 5.47 -5.23
C GLU A 103 -4.17 6.37 -4.18
N MET A 104 -3.60 6.32 -2.98
CA MET A 104 -3.87 7.28 -1.92
C MET A 104 -3.72 8.72 -2.43
N GLY A 105 -4.79 9.53 -2.38
CA GLY A 105 -4.76 10.93 -2.84
C GLY A 105 -5.25 11.16 -4.27
N ALA A 106 -5.42 10.12 -5.09
CA ALA A 106 -5.87 10.23 -6.49
C ALA A 106 -7.33 10.75 -6.67
N GLY A 107 -8.06 11.01 -5.59
CA GLY A 107 -9.46 11.49 -5.64
C GLY A 107 -10.50 10.40 -5.89
N LYS A 108 -10.31 9.19 -5.35
CA LYS A 108 -11.27 8.06 -5.49
C LYS A 108 -12.70 8.41 -5.09
N THR A 109 -12.87 9.15 -4.00
CA THR A 109 -14.17 9.61 -3.51
C THR A 109 -14.89 10.44 -4.56
N PHE A 110 -14.22 11.49 -5.04
CA PHE A 110 -14.70 12.35 -6.11
C PHE A 110 -14.98 11.58 -7.41
N MET A 111 -14.07 10.71 -7.85
CA MET A 111 -14.27 9.88 -9.05
C MET A 111 -15.50 8.97 -8.90
N GLY A 112 -15.74 8.39 -7.72
CA GLY A 112 -16.93 7.58 -7.44
C GLY A 112 -18.22 8.38 -7.55
N LEU A 113 -18.25 9.61 -7.03
CA LEU A 113 -19.39 10.54 -7.16
C LEU A 113 -19.61 10.97 -8.61
N ALA A 114 -18.53 11.25 -9.35
CA ALA A 114 -18.59 11.60 -10.77
C ALA A 114 -19.14 10.46 -11.63
N VAL A 115 -18.74 9.21 -11.37
CA VAL A 115 -19.35 8.03 -12.02
C VAL A 115 -20.84 7.94 -11.69
N ALA A 116 -21.23 8.19 -10.43
CA ALA A 116 -22.63 8.19 -10.01
C ALA A 116 -23.47 9.29 -10.70
N TYR A 117 -22.87 10.45 -10.96
CA TYR A 117 -23.52 11.54 -11.68
C TYR A 117 -23.85 11.18 -13.14
N LEU A 118 -23.01 10.36 -13.76
CA LEU A 118 -23.17 9.89 -15.14
C LEU A 118 -24.28 8.84 -15.32
N ILE A 119 -24.90 8.33 -14.25
CA ILE A 119 -26.08 7.45 -14.37
C ILE A 119 -27.12 8.11 -15.30
N PRO A 120 -27.61 7.40 -16.34
CA PRO A 120 -28.54 7.93 -17.33
C PRO A 120 -29.98 7.98 -16.78
N LYS A 121 -30.17 8.64 -15.63
CA LYS A 121 -31.46 8.88 -14.97
C LYS A 121 -31.47 10.26 -14.34
N SER A 122 -32.59 10.97 -14.47
CA SER A 122 -32.86 12.24 -13.79
C SER A 122 -33.02 12.04 -12.28
N SER A 123 -33.81 11.03 -11.89
CA SER A 123 -33.96 10.61 -10.50
C SER A 123 -33.26 9.28 -10.23
N LYS A 124 -32.39 9.23 -9.23
CA LYS A 124 -31.51 8.09 -8.96
C LYS A 124 -31.17 7.95 -7.48
N ARG A 125 -30.88 6.71 -7.07
CA ARG A 125 -30.42 6.37 -5.70
C ARG A 125 -29.04 5.77 -5.69
N ILE A 126 -28.16 6.38 -4.92
CA ILE A 126 -26.78 5.95 -4.76
C ILE A 126 -26.58 5.55 -3.30
N LEU A 127 -26.10 4.34 -3.05
CA LEU A 127 -25.70 3.89 -1.72
C LEU A 127 -24.18 3.86 -1.63
N ILE A 128 -23.63 4.43 -0.56
CA ILE A 128 -22.20 4.44 -0.27
C ILE A 128 -21.98 3.69 1.04
N GLN A 129 -21.16 2.64 1.00
CA GLN A 129 -20.65 1.97 2.19
C GLN A 129 -19.17 2.36 2.39
N CYS A 130 -18.87 3.04 3.49
CA CYS A 130 -17.52 3.55 3.78
C CYS A 130 -17.09 3.25 5.23
N PRO A 131 -15.79 3.39 5.58
CA PRO A 131 -15.37 3.41 6.99
C PRO A 131 -16.24 4.35 7.84
N GLY A 132 -16.55 3.96 9.08
CA GLY A 132 -17.53 4.70 9.91
C GLY A 132 -17.19 6.18 10.11
N HIS A 133 -15.91 6.50 10.24
CA HIS A 133 -15.40 7.86 10.39
C HIS A 133 -15.47 8.71 9.12
N LEU A 134 -15.75 8.11 7.96
CA LEU A 134 -15.85 8.80 6.67
C LEU A 134 -17.27 9.16 6.26
N VAL A 135 -18.29 8.76 7.02
CA VAL A 135 -19.70 8.95 6.64
C VAL A 135 -20.03 10.44 6.43
N LYS A 136 -19.67 11.29 7.40
CA LYS A 136 -19.88 12.76 7.29
C LYS A 136 -19.10 13.36 6.12
N LYS A 137 -17.89 12.88 5.87
CA LYS A 137 -17.03 13.36 4.78
C LYS A 137 -17.63 13.04 3.42
N TRP A 138 -18.09 11.81 3.21
CA TRP A 138 -18.77 11.41 1.97
C TRP A 138 -20.03 12.23 1.70
N ILE A 139 -20.79 12.59 2.74
CA ILE A 139 -21.96 13.47 2.62
C ILE A 139 -21.54 14.87 2.15
N ARG A 140 -20.54 15.46 2.81
CA ARG A 140 -20.04 16.78 2.44
C ARG A 140 -19.48 16.81 1.01
N GLU A 141 -18.63 15.84 0.66
CA GLU A 141 -18.06 15.75 -0.70
C GLU A 141 -19.15 15.57 -1.76
N ALA A 142 -20.23 14.83 -1.44
CA ALA A 142 -21.38 14.70 -2.33
C ALA A 142 -22.09 16.04 -2.57
N GLU A 143 -22.37 16.78 -1.50
CA GLU A 143 -23.01 18.11 -1.55
C GLU A 143 -22.14 19.15 -2.27
N GLU A 144 -20.82 19.08 -2.11
CA GLU A 144 -19.84 19.95 -2.78
C GLU A 144 -19.56 19.55 -4.24
N THR A 145 -19.97 18.35 -4.67
CA THR A 145 -19.68 17.82 -6.02
C THR A 145 -20.92 17.80 -6.92
N ILE A 146 -22.04 17.28 -6.43
CA ILE A 146 -23.23 17.00 -7.22
C ILE A 146 -24.29 18.10 -6.97
N PRO A 147 -24.66 18.88 -8.01
CA PRO A 147 -25.68 19.92 -7.88
C PRO A 147 -27.02 19.37 -7.38
N GLY A 148 -27.54 19.95 -6.28
CA GLY A 148 -28.89 19.67 -5.77
C GLY A 148 -29.11 18.22 -5.31
N CYS A 149 -28.06 17.50 -4.90
CA CYS A 149 -28.24 16.17 -4.32
C CYS A 149 -28.87 16.21 -2.93
N ILE A 150 -29.59 15.15 -2.57
CA ILE A 150 -30.18 14.96 -1.24
C ILE A 150 -29.39 13.86 -0.53
N CYS A 151 -28.76 14.19 0.59
CA CYS A 151 -27.94 13.25 1.34
C CYS A 151 -28.68 12.65 2.56
N PHE A 152 -28.58 11.34 2.74
CA PHE A 152 -29.13 10.58 3.86
C PHE A 152 -28.02 9.96 4.70
N ASN A 153 -27.91 10.39 5.95
CA ASN A 153 -26.94 9.85 6.90
C ASN A 153 -27.46 8.59 7.59
N LEU A 154 -26.99 7.42 7.17
CA LEU A 154 -27.25 6.14 7.85
C LEU A 154 -26.16 5.77 8.86
N GLY A 155 -25.30 6.71 9.28
CA GLY A 155 -24.28 6.53 10.32
C GLY A 155 -24.84 6.48 11.75
N ASP A 156 -26.05 6.98 11.95
CA ASP A 156 -26.66 7.07 13.29
C ASP A 156 -27.14 5.73 13.83
N LYS A 157 -27.40 5.68 15.14
CA LYS A 157 -27.87 4.45 15.81
C LYS A 157 -29.32 4.10 15.45
N ASN A 158 -30.13 5.08 15.06
CA ASN A 158 -31.55 4.88 14.79
C ASN A 158 -31.81 4.29 13.40
N MET A 159 -33.04 3.79 13.22
CA MET A 159 -33.56 3.19 11.99
C MET A 159 -34.64 4.06 11.34
N GLU A 160 -34.92 5.24 11.88
CA GLU A 160 -36.06 6.10 11.50
C GLU A 160 -36.10 6.36 10.00
N GLN A 161 -34.98 6.77 9.39
CA GLN A 161 -34.92 7.00 7.95
C GLN A 161 -35.27 5.73 7.15
N LEU A 162 -34.69 4.58 7.50
CA LEU A 162 -34.97 3.30 6.83
C LEU A 162 -36.42 2.83 7.06
N LEU A 163 -36.99 3.08 8.24
CA LEU A 163 -38.37 2.74 8.58
C LEU A 163 -39.36 3.63 7.84
N ALA A 164 -39.13 4.94 7.76
CA ALA A 164 -39.95 5.87 7.01
C ALA A 164 -40.03 5.47 5.53
N HIS A 165 -38.89 5.14 4.91
CA HIS A 165 -38.84 4.67 3.53
C HIS A 165 -39.43 3.28 3.31
N LYS A 166 -39.44 2.40 4.33
CA LYS A 166 -40.18 1.14 4.28
C LYS A 166 -41.69 1.37 4.26
N LEU A 167 -42.19 2.30 5.07
CA LEU A 167 -43.62 2.61 5.19
C LEU A 167 -44.13 3.32 3.93
N HIS A 168 -43.31 4.18 3.33
CA HIS A 168 -43.64 4.91 2.11
C HIS A 168 -42.49 4.85 1.09
N VAL A 169 -42.57 3.90 0.15
CA VAL A 169 -41.59 3.79 -0.94
C VAL A 169 -41.91 4.85 -2.01
N ALA A 170 -41.40 6.07 -1.81
CA ALA A 170 -41.51 7.14 -2.80
C ALA A 170 -40.57 6.92 -4.01
N ARG A 171 -40.80 7.62 -5.11
CA ARG A 171 -39.78 7.79 -6.18
C ARG A 171 -38.73 8.80 -5.71
N PRO A 172 -37.46 8.65 -6.12
CA PRO A 172 -36.43 9.58 -5.67
C PRO A 172 -36.65 10.99 -6.23
N LEU A 173 -36.45 12.00 -5.39
CA LEU A 173 -36.50 13.41 -5.78
C LEU A 173 -35.11 13.84 -6.26
N GLY A 174 -34.82 13.66 -7.55
CA GLY A 174 -33.51 13.92 -8.11
C GLY A 174 -32.45 12.88 -7.67
N THR A 175 -31.27 13.35 -7.27
CA THR A 175 -30.15 12.47 -6.89
C THR A 175 -30.12 12.27 -5.37
N GLU A 176 -30.53 11.10 -4.91
CA GLU A 176 -30.46 10.71 -3.50
C GLU A 176 -29.17 9.94 -3.21
N ILE A 177 -28.42 10.37 -2.19
CA ILE A 177 -27.13 9.79 -1.80
C ILE A 177 -27.23 9.31 -0.36
N TRP A 178 -27.16 7.99 -0.18
CA TRP A 178 -27.33 7.31 1.09
C TRP A 178 -25.96 6.85 1.58
N VAL A 179 -25.53 7.25 2.77
CA VAL A 179 -24.18 6.93 3.25
C VAL A 179 -24.24 6.12 4.54
N VAL A 180 -23.64 4.93 4.54
CA VAL A 180 -23.61 4.02 5.70
C VAL A 180 -22.19 3.60 6.06
N GLY A 181 -21.85 3.68 7.35
CA GLY A 181 -20.57 3.17 7.86
C GLY A 181 -20.51 1.65 7.89
N LYS A 182 -19.37 1.03 7.55
CA LYS A 182 -19.15 -0.44 7.60
C LYS A 182 -19.53 -1.06 8.94
N GLU A 183 -19.14 -0.41 10.03
CA GLU A 183 -19.46 -0.86 11.38
C GLU A 183 -20.97 -0.80 11.66
N ARG A 184 -21.65 0.26 11.23
CA ARG A 184 -23.10 0.43 11.42
C ARG A 184 -23.91 -0.51 10.52
N ALA A 185 -23.43 -0.79 9.32
CA ALA A 185 -24.07 -1.68 8.36
C ALA A 185 -24.20 -3.13 8.90
N LYS A 186 -23.20 -3.58 9.69
CA LYS A 186 -23.08 -4.98 10.15
C LYS A 186 -23.65 -5.26 11.54
N LEU A 187 -24.07 -4.25 12.31
CA LEU A 187 -24.50 -4.44 13.71
C LEU A 187 -25.72 -5.36 13.77
N HIS A 188 -25.47 -6.64 13.97
CA HIS A 188 -26.46 -7.69 14.10
C HIS A 188 -27.09 -7.68 15.50
N PHE A 189 -28.18 -8.42 15.66
CA PHE A 189 -28.69 -8.77 16.99
C PHE A 189 -27.57 -9.41 17.83
N GLN A 190 -27.56 -9.16 19.14
CA GLN A 190 -26.69 -9.93 20.02
C GLN A 190 -27.12 -11.39 19.97
N ARG A 191 -26.14 -12.30 19.85
CA ARG A 191 -26.41 -13.74 19.81
C ARG A 191 -26.47 -14.27 21.23
N LYS A 192 -27.51 -15.03 21.54
CA LYS A 192 -27.60 -15.84 22.76
C LYS A 192 -27.35 -17.29 22.37
N LYS A 193 -26.58 -18.01 23.18
CA LYS A 193 -26.42 -19.45 22.98
C LYS A 193 -27.78 -20.14 23.11
N GLN A 194 -28.02 -21.13 22.28
CA GLN A 194 -29.23 -21.92 22.31
C GLN A 194 -28.85 -23.32 22.76
N ILE A 195 -29.08 -23.56 24.04
CA ILE A 195 -28.91 -24.84 24.73
C ILE A 195 -30.23 -25.16 25.43
N ILE A 196 -30.59 -26.45 25.48
CA ILE A 196 -31.68 -26.94 26.31
C ILE A 196 -31.07 -27.76 27.43
N LEU A 197 -31.52 -27.57 28.67
CA LEU A 197 -31.08 -28.40 29.79
C LEU A 197 -31.95 -29.66 29.83
N ARG A 198 -31.33 -30.84 29.70
CA ARG A 198 -32.00 -32.13 29.91
C ARG A 198 -31.24 -32.93 30.95
N ARG A 199 -31.91 -33.28 32.05
CA ARG A 199 -31.32 -34.05 33.17
C ARG A 199 -29.98 -33.48 33.65
N GLY A 200 -29.87 -32.15 33.71
CA GLY A 200 -28.65 -31.44 34.16
C GLY A 200 -27.56 -31.27 33.10
N ALA A 201 -27.68 -31.84 31.90
CA ALA A 201 -26.74 -31.66 30.81
C ALA A 201 -27.21 -30.60 29.80
N GLU A 202 -26.27 -29.81 29.27
CA GLU A 202 -26.51 -28.91 28.14
C GLU A 202 -26.65 -29.71 26.85
N CYS A 203 -27.80 -29.59 26.18
CA CYS A 203 -28.10 -30.34 24.97
C CYS A 203 -28.37 -29.40 23.78
N CYS A 204 -28.08 -29.92 22.58
CA CYS A 204 -28.45 -29.29 21.33
C CYS A 204 -29.98 -29.19 21.21
N PRO A 205 -30.54 -28.01 20.89
CA PRO A 205 -31.98 -27.81 20.74
C PRO A 205 -32.57 -28.59 19.55
N ASP A 206 -31.80 -28.83 18.50
CA ASP A 206 -32.28 -29.51 17.29
C ASP A 206 -32.22 -31.03 17.40
N CYS A 207 -31.07 -31.60 17.80
CA CYS A 207 -30.89 -33.06 17.85
C CYS A 207 -30.95 -33.66 19.25
N GLY A 208 -31.06 -32.85 20.30
CA GLY A 208 -31.23 -33.30 21.69
C GLY A 208 -29.99 -33.95 22.34
N LYS A 209 -28.87 -34.05 21.63
CA LYS A 209 -27.63 -34.65 22.13
C LYS A 209 -26.90 -33.69 23.07
N SER A 210 -26.28 -34.25 24.12
CA SER A 210 -25.44 -33.51 25.06
C SER A 210 -24.23 -32.94 24.33
N VAL A 211 -23.90 -31.69 24.62
CA VAL A 211 -22.86 -30.92 23.92
C VAL A 211 -22.19 -29.99 24.92
N GLU A 212 -20.87 -29.86 24.83
CA GLU A 212 -20.13 -28.87 25.61
C GLU A 212 -19.88 -27.62 24.76
N VAL A 213 -20.55 -26.51 25.12
CA VAL A 213 -20.45 -25.28 24.35
C VAL A 213 -19.54 -24.27 25.06
N SER A 214 -18.30 -24.19 24.61
CA SER A 214 -17.30 -23.22 25.11
C SER A 214 -17.88 -21.80 25.28
N GLU A 215 -17.70 -21.19 26.45
CA GLU A 215 -18.13 -19.82 26.77
C GLU A 215 -17.59 -18.75 25.82
N THR A 216 -16.43 -18.99 25.21
CA THR A 216 -15.77 -18.04 24.33
C THR A 216 -16.22 -18.14 22.87
N ASP A 217 -16.89 -19.24 22.48
CA ASP A 217 -17.38 -19.42 21.12
C ASP A 217 -18.69 -18.63 20.89
N LYS A 218 -18.61 -17.63 20.01
CA LYS A 218 -19.69 -16.71 19.67
C LYS A 218 -20.65 -17.25 18.60
N SER A 219 -20.33 -18.38 17.98
CA SER A 219 -21.16 -18.99 16.94
C SER A 219 -21.09 -20.52 16.96
N PRO A 220 -21.41 -21.15 18.10
CA PRO A 220 -21.24 -22.58 18.25
C PRO A 220 -22.15 -23.35 17.29
N THR A 221 -21.64 -24.46 16.78
CA THR A 221 -22.40 -25.43 15.99
C THR A 221 -22.38 -26.76 16.70
N CYS A 222 -23.49 -27.48 16.66
CA CYS A 222 -23.57 -28.81 17.24
C CYS A 222 -22.56 -29.74 16.58
N GLU A 223 -21.75 -30.43 17.37
CA GLU A 223 -20.75 -31.38 16.88
C GLU A 223 -21.36 -32.60 16.17
N TYR A 224 -22.63 -32.92 16.46
CA TYR A 224 -23.33 -34.08 15.89
C TYR A 224 -24.13 -33.73 14.63
N CYS A 225 -25.03 -32.76 14.69
CA CYS A 225 -25.94 -32.43 13.59
C CYS A 225 -25.53 -31.17 12.81
N ARG A 226 -24.46 -30.48 13.24
CA ARG A 226 -23.98 -29.21 12.66
C ARG A 226 -25.00 -28.07 12.67
N ALA A 227 -26.12 -28.24 13.38
CA ALA A 227 -27.09 -27.17 13.56
C ALA A 227 -26.50 -26.02 14.39
N ARG A 228 -27.01 -24.81 14.17
CA ARG A 228 -26.52 -23.60 14.83
C ARG A 228 -27.01 -23.58 16.27
N MET A 229 -26.09 -23.54 17.22
CA MET A 229 -26.39 -23.54 18.65
C MET A 229 -26.48 -22.13 19.23
N TRP A 230 -27.02 -21.20 18.46
CA TRP A 230 -27.20 -19.81 18.86
C TRP A 230 -28.43 -19.24 18.17
N SER A 231 -29.10 -18.32 18.86
CA SER A 231 -30.26 -17.60 18.37
C SER A 231 -30.11 -16.10 18.64
N ALA A 232 -31.08 -15.31 18.17
CA ALA A 232 -31.13 -13.90 18.50
C ALA A 232 -31.51 -13.72 19.98
N ASP A 233 -30.70 -12.99 20.72
CA ASP A 233 -31.05 -12.50 22.06
C ASP A 233 -32.21 -11.52 21.92
N ARG A 234 -33.39 -11.93 22.40
CA ARG A 234 -34.63 -11.14 22.30
C ARG A 234 -34.81 -10.18 23.50
N ASP A 235 -34.01 -10.36 24.54
CA ASP A 235 -34.14 -9.66 25.83
C ASP A 235 -33.29 -8.38 25.86
N LYS A 236 -32.33 -8.24 24.93
CA LYS A 236 -31.51 -7.05 24.74
C LYS A 236 -32.01 -6.22 23.55
N VAL A 237 -31.72 -4.91 23.57
CA VAL A 237 -32.11 -3.98 22.48
C VAL A 237 -31.75 -4.59 21.12
N ARG A 238 -32.78 -4.86 20.30
CA ARG A 238 -32.62 -5.40 18.95
C ARG A 238 -31.87 -4.38 18.08
N ARG A 239 -30.55 -4.49 18.03
CA ARG A 239 -29.75 -3.82 16.99
C ARG A 239 -29.99 -4.58 15.69
N TYR A 240 -30.86 -4.05 14.85
CA TYR A 240 -31.14 -4.62 13.53
C TYR A 240 -30.05 -4.17 12.57
N ALA A 241 -29.37 -5.10 11.89
CA ALA A 241 -28.32 -4.74 10.95
C ALA A 241 -28.90 -3.95 9.77
N LYS A 242 -28.45 -2.72 9.54
CA LYS A 242 -28.97 -1.87 8.46
C LYS A 242 -28.89 -2.58 7.10
N ALA A 243 -27.81 -3.30 6.85
CA ALA A 243 -27.65 -4.07 5.60
C ALA A 243 -28.67 -5.22 5.49
N GLU A 244 -28.94 -5.93 6.57
CA GLU A 244 -30.00 -6.96 6.59
C GLU A 244 -31.38 -6.34 6.39
N PHE A 245 -31.62 -5.14 6.96
CA PHE A 245 -32.90 -4.45 6.84
C PHE A 245 -33.17 -4.08 5.39
N ILE A 246 -32.18 -3.47 4.76
CA ILE A 246 -32.18 -3.13 3.34
C ILE A 246 -32.48 -4.38 2.50
N LYS A 247 -31.77 -5.48 2.74
CA LYS A 247 -31.99 -6.74 2.02
C LYS A 247 -33.41 -7.28 2.21
N ARG A 248 -33.95 -7.22 3.44
CA ARG A 248 -35.22 -7.87 3.76
C ARG A 248 -36.43 -7.05 3.33
N PHE A 249 -36.37 -5.72 3.46
CA PHE A 249 -37.55 -4.88 3.36
C PHE A 249 -37.57 -3.94 2.15
N LEU A 250 -36.42 -3.59 1.58
CA LEU A 250 -36.39 -2.73 0.39
C LEU A 250 -36.53 -3.57 -0.89
N PRO A 251 -37.16 -3.03 -1.96
CA PRO A 251 -37.34 -3.74 -3.21
C PRO A 251 -36.01 -4.05 -3.89
N ASN A 252 -36.01 -5.00 -4.82
CA ASN A 252 -34.81 -5.28 -5.63
C ASN A 252 -34.50 -4.07 -6.53
N ASN A 253 -33.20 -3.85 -6.80
CA ASN A 253 -32.72 -2.68 -7.55
C ASN A 253 -33.20 -1.34 -6.97
N PHE A 254 -33.38 -1.27 -5.65
CA PHE A 254 -33.72 -0.02 -4.97
C PHE A 254 -32.63 1.03 -5.15
N PHE A 255 -31.36 0.61 -5.14
CA PHE A 255 -30.21 1.47 -5.44
C PHE A 255 -29.74 1.25 -6.87
N ASP A 256 -29.54 2.34 -7.61
CA ASP A 256 -29.00 2.32 -8.97
C ASP A 256 -27.50 2.01 -8.98
N LEU A 257 -26.79 2.52 -7.98
CA LEU A 257 -25.35 2.29 -7.79
C LEU A 257 -25.02 2.11 -6.30
N LEU A 258 -24.22 1.09 -6.01
CA LEU A 258 -23.56 0.89 -4.72
C LEU A 258 -22.08 1.19 -4.87
N ILE A 259 -21.57 2.14 -4.09
CA ILE A 259 -20.16 2.46 -3.96
C ILE A 259 -19.62 1.82 -2.67
N LEU A 260 -18.61 0.98 -2.79
CA LEU A 260 -17.95 0.30 -1.68
C LEU A 260 -16.56 0.90 -1.50
N ASP A 261 -16.40 1.74 -0.49
CA ASP A 261 -15.13 2.40 -0.19
C ASP A 261 -14.24 1.53 0.72
N GLU A 262 -12.93 1.57 0.47
CA GLU A 262 -11.91 0.69 1.05
C GLU A 262 -12.35 -0.79 1.06
N VAL A 263 -12.71 -1.31 -0.12
CA VAL A 263 -13.30 -2.66 -0.28
C VAL A 263 -12.41 -3.78 0.25
N HIS A 264 -11.09 -3.55 0.34
CA HIS A 264 -10.12 -4.52 0.85
C HIS A 264 -10.41 -4.92 2.32
N GLU A 265 -11.06 -4.06 3.12
CA GLU A 265 -11.49 -4.43 4.47
C GLU A 265 -12.65 -5.45 4.47
N LEU A 266 -13.38 -5.58 3.36
CA LEU A 266 -14.55 -6.45 3.21
C LEU A 266 -14.18 -7.85 2.68
N LYS A 267 -12.88 -8.15 2.55
CA LYS A 267 -12.34 -9.39 1.96
C LYS A 267 -12.66 -10.67 2.72
N GLY A 268 -13.00 -10.60 4.00
CA GLY A 268 -13.23 -11.79 4.81
C GLY A 268 -14.55 -12.50 4.49
N GLY A 269 -14.51 -13.79 4.15
CA GLY A 269 -15.69 -14.60 3.79
C GLY A 269 -16.74 -14.74 4.90
N GLY A 270 -16.29 -15.08 6.11
CA GLY A 270 -17.14 -15.27 7.30
C GLY A 270 -17.36 -14.00 8.14
N THR A 271 -16.85 -12.85 7.70
CA THR A 271 -16.91 -11.62 8.50
C THR A 271 -18.30 -10.96 8.39
N ALA A 272 -18.76 -10.35 9.49
CA ALA A 272 -20.04 -9.62 9.49
C ALA A 272 -20.03 -8.45 8.48
N GLN A 273 -18.88 -7.78 8.30
CA GLN A 273 -18.70 -6.74 7.28
C GLN A 273 -18.86 -7.30 5.86
N GLY A 274 -18.22 -8.43 5.55
CA GLY A 274 -18.35 -9.09 4.25
C GLY A 274 -19.77 -9.61 3.97
N GLN A 275 -20.51 -10.04 5.01
CA GLN A 275 -21.93 -10.40 4.88
C GLN A 275 -22.81 -9.17 4.64
N ALA A 276 -22.55 -8.06 5.35
CA ALA A 276 -23.25 -6.80 5.12
C ALA A 276 -23.06 -6.31 3.68
N MET A 277 -21.84 -6.38 3.14
CA MET A 277 -21.55 -6.10 1.72
C MET A 277 -22.45 -6.92 0.79
N SER A 278 -22.54 -8.25 0.97
CA SER A 278 -23.39 -9.12 0.17
C SER A 278 -24.87 -8.69 0.20
N CYS A 279 -25.37 -8.30 1.37
CA CYS A 279 -26.74 -7.83 1.53
C CYS A 279 -27.02 -6.54 0.73
N LEU A 280 -26.08 -5.60 0.73
CA LEU A 280 -26.21 -4.35 -0.03
C LEU A 280 -26.08 -4.59 -1.54
N ILE A 281 -25.14 -5.44 -1.97
CA ILE A 281 -24.97 -5.83 -3.39
C ILE A 281 -26.26 -6.44 -3.94
N ALA A 282 -26.95 -7.27 -3.15
CA ALA A 282 -28.19 -7.91 -3.57
C ALA A 282 -29.33 -6.93 -3.90
N LYS A 283 -29.26 -5.69 -3.39
CA LYS A 283 -30.28 -4.64 -3.59
C LYS A 283 -29.85 -3.52 -4.53
N SER A 284 -28.70 -3.67 -5.16
CA SER A 284 -28.08 -2.64 -5.99
C SER A 284 -27.92 -3.11 -7.43
N LYS A 285 -28.22 -2.23 -8.40
CA LYS A 285 -28.14 -2.56 -9.83
C LYS A 285 -26.68 -2.63 -10.31
N LYS A 286 -25.88 -1.62 -9.97
CA LYS A 286 -24.44 -1.54 -10.29
C LYS A 286 -23.59 -1.46 -9.02
N ILE A 287 -22.36 -1.97 -9.07
CA ILE A 287 -21.44 -2.00 -7.91
C ILE A 287 -20.08 -1.44 -8.31
N LEU A 288 -19.70 -0.32 -7.70
CA LEU A 288 -18.37 0.27 -7.81
C LEU A 288 -17.58 0.00 -6.53
N ALA A 289 -16.45 -0.68 -6.65
CA ALA A 289 -15.56 -0.92 -5.53
C ALA A 289 -14.33 -0.01 -5.61
N LEU A 290 -14.10 0.78 -4.57
CA LEU A 290 -12.97 1.69 -4.45
C LEU A 290 -11.95 1.12 -3.47
N THR A 291 -10.66 1.18 -3.82
CA THR A 291 -9.59 0.80 -2.90
C THR A 291 -8.25 1.41 -3.28
N GLY A 292 -7.39 1.63 -2.28
CA GLY A 292 -5.98 1.97 -2.49
C GLY A 292 -5.16 0.82 -3.09
N THR A 293 -5.49 -0.41 -2.71
CA THR A 293 -4.87 -1.63 -3.18
C THR A 293 -5.91 -2.74 -3.30
N LEU A 294 -5.87 -3.51 -4.38
CA LEU A 294 -6.71 -4.70 -4.54
C LEU A 294 -6.15 -5.91 -3.77
N MET A 295 -4.83 -5.94 -3.53
CA MET A 295 -4.12 -7.14 -3.13
C MET A 295 -3.45 -6.95 -1.77
N GLY A 296 -3.86 -7.76 -0.79
CA GLY A 296 -3.21 -7.89 0.51
C GLY A 296 -2.15 -8.99 0.55
N GLY A 297 -1.57 -9.32 -0.62
CA GLY A 297 -0.56 -10.36 -0.90
C GLY A 297 -0.94 -11.83 -0.73
N TYR A 298 -2.18 -12.13 -0.31
CA TYR A 298 -2.76 -13.47 -0.41
C TYR A 298 -3.83 -13.52 -1.48
N SER A 299 -3.89 -14.61 -2.25
CA SER A 299 -4.90 -14.79 -3.30
C SER A 299 -6.32 -14.88 -2.71
N LYS A 300 -6.46 -15.48 -1.51
CA LYS A 300 -7.73 -15.61 -0.79
C LYS A 300 -8.40 -14.27 -0.46
N ASP A 301 -7.61 -13.20 -0.36
CA ASP A 301 -8.13 -11.85 -0.10
C ASP A 301 -9.04 -11.37 -1.24
N LEU A 302 -8.77 -11.79 -2.47
CA LEU A 302 -9.60 -11.44 -3.62
C LEU A 302 -10.78 -12.38 -3.81
N PHE A 303 -10.66 -13.65 -3.39
CA PHE A 303 -11.65 -14.69 -3.64
C PHE A 303 -13.08 -14.26 -3.27
N TYR A 304 -13.29 -13.79 -2.03
CA TYR A 304 -14.64 -13.44 -1.57
C TYR A 304 -15.14 -12.12 -2.13
N LEU A 305 -14.26 -11.19 -2.49
CA LEU A 305 -14.63 -9.96 -3.18
C LEU A 305 -15.16 -10.29 -4.58
N LEU A 306 -14.39 -11.08 -5.33
CA LEU A 306 -14.75 -11.56 -6.67
C LEU A 306 -16.01 -12.42 -6.64
N TRP A 307 -16.19 -13.29 -5.64
CA TRP A 307 -17.41 -14.10 -5.52
C TRP A 307 -18.67 -13.25 -5.34
N ARG A 308 -18.59 -12.20 -4.52
CA ARG A 308 -19.75 -11.33 -4.25
C ARG A 308 -20.08 -10.41 -5.43
N MET A 309 -19.06 -9.89 -6.10
CA MET A 309 -19.24 -8.95 -7.22
C MET A 309 -19.51 -9.67 -8.54
N PHE A 310 -18.89 -10.84 -8.75
CA PHE A 310 -18.86 -11.57 -10.02
C PHE A 310 -19.18 -13.07 -9.88
N PRO A 311 -20.31 -13.45 -9.24
CA PRO A 311 -20.60 -14.85 -8.97
C PRO A 311 -20.70 -15.72 -10.22
N GLY A 312 -21.21 -15.18 -11.34
CA GLY A 312 -21.31 -15.91 -12.61
C GLY A 312 -19.95 -16.30 -13.19
N ARG A 313 -18.98 -15.37 -13.17
CA ARG A 313 -17.61 -15.61 -13.68
C ARG A 313 -16.84 -16.57 -12.78
N MET A 314 -16.98 -16.43 -11.46
CA MET A 314 -16.37 -17.35 -10.51
C MET A 314 -16.87 -18.79 -10.70
N LYS A 315 -18.18 -18.97 -10.94
CA LYS A 315 -18.75 -20.27 -11.30
C LYS A 315 -18.24 -20.78 -12.65
N ALA A 316 -18.22 -19.93 -13.68
CA ALA A 316 -17.73 -20.29 -15.02
C ALA A 316 -16.24 -20.70 -15.00
N ALA A 317 -15.45 -20.09 -14.12
CA ALA A 317 -14.05 -20.44 -13.89
C ALA A 317 -13.84 -21.72 -13.05
N GLY A 318 -14.93 -22.39 -12.63
CA GLY A 318 -14.88 -23.66 -11.90
C GLY A 318 -14.69 -23.54 -10.39
N PHE A 319 -14.95 -22.36 -9.81
CA PHE A 319 -14.83 -22.15 -8.37
C PHE A 319 -16.16 -22.34 -7.62
N GLU A 320 -16.06 -22.78 -6.37
CA GLU A 320 -17.20 -22.93 -5.44
C GLU A 320 -17.06 -22.02 -4.22
N TYR A 321 -18.19 -21.52 -3.70
CA TYR A 321 -18.20 -20.67 -2.51
C TYR A 321 -17.56 -21.38 -1.31
N GLY A 322 -16.61 -20.72 -0.66
CA GLY A 322 -15.94 -21.24 0.54
C GLY A 322 -14.80 -22.22 0.26
N ARG A 323 -14.63 -22.70 -0.99
CA ARG A 323 -13.50 -23.53 -1.40
C ARG A 323 -12.31 -22.68 -1.84
N THR A 324 -11.70 -21.97 -0.89
CA THR A 324 -10.60 -21.02 -1.19
C THR A 324 -9.30 -21.69 -1.62
N LEU A 325 -9.09 -22.98 -1.27
CA LEU A 325 -7.83 -23.67 -1.56
C LEU A 325 -7.61 -23.85 -3.06
N GLN A 326 -8.65 -24.25 -3.82
CA GLN A 326 -8.55 -24.40 -5.27
C GLN A 326 -8.20 -23.07 -5.96
N PHE A 327 -8.73 -21.96 -5.44
CA PHE A 327 -8.39 -20.62 -5.93
C PHE A 327 -6.94 -20.28 -5.61
N ALA A 328 -6.46 -20.59 -4.39
CA ALA A 328 -5.07 -20.37 -4.00
C ALA A 328 -4.08 -21.27 -4.74
N GLU A 329 -4.47 -22.50 -5.09
CA GLU A 329 -3.61 -23.39 -5.90
C GLU A 329 -3.45 -22.89 -7.34
N ARG A 330 -4.47 -22.21 -7.90
CA ARG A 330 -4.42 -21.67 -9.26
C ARG A 330 -3.77 -20.28 -9.32
N TYR A 331 -4.10 -19.42 -8.37
CA TYR A 331 -3.75 -18.00 -8.41
C TYR A 331 -2.89 -17.52 -7.25
N GLY A 332 -2.52 -18.38 -6.31
CA GLY A 332 -1.69 -18.03 -5.15
C GLY A 332 -0.50 -18.96 -4.98
N VAL A 333 0.19 -18.80 -3.87
CA VAL A 333 1.26 -19.71 -3.45
C VAL A 333 0.73 -20.59 -2.31
N VAL A 334 0.97 -21.89 -2.41
CA VAL A 334 0.52 -22.86 -1.41
C VAL A 334 1.72 -23.63 -0.87
N GLN A 335 1.98 -23.50 0.43
CA GLN A 335 2.98 -24.25 1.15
C GLN A 335 2.38 -25.56 1.68
N ARG A 336 3.05 -26.68 1.39
CA ARG A 336 2.70 -28.00 1.93
C ARG A 336 3.81 -28.44 2.88
N THR A 337 3.49 -28.58 4.17
CA THR A 337 4.41 -29.08 5.18
C THR A 337 4.16 -30.56 5.41
N TYR A 338 5.23 -31.35 5.35
CA TYR A 338 5.26 -32.77 5.64
C TYR A 338 5.99 -32.97 6.97
N ASP A 339 5.46 -33.79 7.88
CA ASP A 339 6.17 -34.15 9.10
C ASP A 339 7.27 -35.17 8.77
N SER A 340 8.47 -34.99 9.31
CA SER A 340 9.64 -35.86 9.01
C SER A 340 9.43 -37.31 9.43
N LYS A 341 8.53 -37.58 10.40
CA LYS A 341 8.11 -38.94 10.78
C LYS A 341 7.40 -39.68 9.64
N ASP A 342 6.84 -38.98 8.66
CA ASP A 342 6.20 -39.54 7.46
C ASP A 342 7.19 -39.75 6.29
N VAL A 343 8.45 -39.31 6.43
CA VAL A 343 9.48 -39.38 5.38
C VAL A 343 10.48 -40.51 5.62
N ALA A 344 10.39 -41.21 6.78
CA ALA A 344 11.09 -42.47 7.00
C ALA A 344 10.46 -43.58 6.14
N VAL A 345 10.78 -43.56 4.85
CA VAL A 345 10.47 -44.64 3.91
C VAL A 345 11.40 -45.81 4.22
N ASN A 346 11.07 -46.58 5.26
CA ASN A 346 11.27 -48.02 5.14
C ASN A 346 10.16 -48.53 4.22
N LEU A 347 10.59 -49.00 3.05
CA LEU A 347 9.78 -49.67 2.05
C LEU A 347 9.05 -50.87 2.68
N ASN A 348 7.82 -50.67 3.15
CA ASN A 348 6.89 -51.78 3.36
C ASN A 348 6.40 -52.25 1.99
N ILE A 349 7.10 -53.24 1.43
CA ILE A 349 6.88 -53.83 0.10
C ILE A 349 5.50 -54.55 -0.04
N ALA A 350 4.67 -54.58 1.00
CA ALA A 350 3.43 -55.37 1.01
C ALA A 350 2.20 -54.68 1.63
N SER A 351 2.01 -53.37 1.47
CA SER A 351 0.72 -52.73 1.82
C SER A 351 0.13 -51.91 0.67
N ILE A 352 -1.08 -52.31 0.24
CA ILE A 352 -1.86 -51.67 -0.84
C ILE A 352 -2.40 -50.28 -0.42
N GLY A 353 -2.26 -49.90 0.85
CA GLY A 353 -2.72 -48.61 1.38
C GLY A 353 -1.55 -47.73 1.83
N ARG A 354 -1.11 -46.81 0.98
CA ARG A 354 -0.14 -45.77 1.36
C ARG A 354 -0.83 -44.76 2.30
N LYS A 355 -0.68 -44.92 3.62
CA LYS A 355 -1.01 -43.86 4.59
C LYS A 355 0.07 -42.76 4.51
N ILE A 356 -0.03 -41.92 3.49
CA ILE A 356 0.67 -40.63 3.49
C ILE A 356 0.03 -39.79 4.60
N GLY A 357 0.80 -39.39 5.62
CA GLY A 357 0.32 -38.44 6.62
C GLY A 357 -0.26 -37.20 5.94
N ARG A 358 -1.40 -36.71 6.42
CA ARG A 358 -2.09 -35.55 5.82
C ARG A 358 -1.14 -34.34 5.87
N SER A 359 -0.59 -33.96 4.71
CA SER A 359 0.21 -32.75 4.60
C SER A 359 -0.59 -31.54 5.08
N ARG A 360 -0.01 -30.72 5.95
CA ARG A 360 -0.63 -29.45 6.34
C ARG A 360 -0.43 -28.47 5.19
N VAL A 361 -1.53 -28.10 4.54
CA VAL A 361 -1.54 -27.18 3.41
C VAL A 361 -1.91 -25.78 3.92
N LYS A 362 -1.03 -24.81 3.72
CA LYS A 362 -1.22 -23.41 4.12
C LYS A 362 -0.92 -22.50 2.92
N GLU A 363 -1.73 -21.46 2.74
CA GLU A 363 -1.42 -20.42 1.76
C GLU A 363 -0.20 -19.61 2.23
N ALA A 364 0.71 -19.33 1.30
CA ALA A 364 1.86 -18.47 1.49
C ALA A 364 1.64 -17.16 0.70
N PRO A 365 2.34 -16.08 1.07
CA PRO A 365 2.29 -14.82 0.31
C PRO A 365 2.73 -15.04 -1.14
N GLY A 366 2.03 -14.39 -2.06
CA GLY A 366 2.30 -14.45 -3.49
C GLY A 366 1.04 -14.70 -4.31
N ILE A 367 0.95 -14.05 -5.46
CA ILE A 367 -0.23 -14.10 -6.33
C ILE A 367 0.24 -14.28 -7.77
N SER A 368 -0.28 -15.29 -8.43
CA SER A 368 0.02 -15.55 -9.84
C SER A 368 -0.39 -14.35 -10.71
N PRO A 369 0.50 -13.86 -11.59
CA PRO A 369 0.16 -12.83 -12.57
C PRO A 369 -1.02 -13.19 -13.46
N LEU A 370 -1.33 -14.49 -13.64
CA LEU A 370 -2.47 -14.99 -14.41
C LEU A 370 -3.82 -14.50 -13.85
N LEU A 371 -3.89 -14.16 -12.56
CA LEU A 371 -5.11 -13.62 -11.97
C LEU A 371 -5.55 -12.30 -12.63
N LEU A 372 -4.59 -11.52 -13.13
CA LEU A 372 -4.85 -10.22 -13.75
C LEU A 372 -5.64 -10.34 -15.05
N PRO A 373 -5.17 -11.03 -16.10
CA PRO A 373 -5.95 -11.23 -17.32
C PRO A 373 -7.20 -12.08 -17.08
N ASP A 374 -7.16 -13.10 -16.22
CA ASP A 374 -8.30 -14.02 -16.06
C ASP A 374 -9.50 -13.34 -15.38
N LEU A 375 -9.28 -12.48 -14.37
CA LEU A 375 -10.35 -12.00 -13.49
C LEU A 375 -10.36 -10.50 -13.19
N LEU A 376 -9.26 -9.76 -13.38
CA LEU A 376 -9.16 -8.37 -12.91
C LEU A 376 -9.15 -7.32 -14.02
N LEU A 377 -8.36 -7.49 -15.09
CA LEU A 377 -8.10 -6.43 -16.09
C LEU A 377 -9.37 -5.97 -16.81
N GLU A 378 -10.29 -6.87 -17.13
CA GLU A 378 -11.55 -6.52 -17.81
C GLU A 378 -12.48 -5.62 -16.96
N ARG A 379 -12.26 -5.55 -15.64
CA ARG A 379 -13.21 -4.93 -14.69
C ARG A 379 -12.53 -4.01 -13.68
N SER A 380 -11.25 -3.73 -13.84
CA SER A 380 -10.47 -2.91 -12.91
C SER A 380 -9.83 -1.77 -13.66
N VAL A 381 -9.97 -0.58 -13.11
CA VAL A 381 -9.32 0.64 -13.59
C VAL A 381 -8.27 1.02 -12.56
N PHE A 382 -7.02 1.12 -13.00
CA PHE A 382 -5.89 1.48 -12.15
C PHE A 382 -5.54 2.95 -12.41
N VAL A 383 -5.52 3.75 -11.34
CA VAL A 383 -5.20 5.18 -11.38
C VAL A 383 -4.05 5.44 -10.43
N ARG A 384 -2.88 5.79 -10.98
CA ARG A 384 -1.71 6.15 -10.19
C ARG A 384 -1.75 7.63 -9.84
N LEU A 385 -0.99 8.02 -8.80
CA LEU A 385 -0.92 9.43 -8.42
C LEU A 385 -0.11 10.23 -9.44
N ALA A 386 0.92 9.63 -10.03
CA ALA A 386 1.68 10.18 -11.15
C ALA A 386 0.81 10.43 -12.39
N ASP A 387 -0.30 9.69 -12.56
CA ASP A 387 -1.23 9.96 -13.67
C ASP A 387 -1.99 11.28 -13.49
N ILE A 388 -1.97 11.85 -12.28
CA ILE A 388 -2.67 13.08 -11.88
C ILE A 388 -1.67 14.14 -11.39
N SER A 389 -0.35 13.89 -11.51
CA SER A 389 0.70 14.73 -10.89
C SER A 389 0.71 16.16 -11.38
N ASP A 390 0.31 16.42 -12.63
CA ASP A 390 0.26 17.78 -13.20
C ASP A 390 -0.66 18.73 -12.39
N ALA A 391 -1.57 18.18 -11.60
CA ALA A 391 -2.51 18.94 -10.77
C ALA A 391 -2.12 18.99 -9.28
N LEU A 392 -1.01 18.34 -8.87
CA LEU A 392 -0.55 18.28 -7.49
C LEU A 392 0.72 19.13 -7.32
N PRO A 393 0.91 19.79 -6.15
CA PRO A 393 2.11 20.57 -5.88
C PRO A 393 3.32 19.66 -5.65
N ASP A 394 4.52 20.24 -5.62
CA ASP A 394 5.76 19.49 -5.34
C ASP A 394 5.68 18.74 -4.00
N TYR A 395 6.33 17.57 -3.94
CA TYR A 395 6.34 16.69 -2.77
C TYR A 395 7.78 16.25 -2.45
N ASP A 396 8.28 16.69 -1.29
CA ASP A 396 9.63 16.41 -0.84
C ASP A 396 9.64 15.63 0.47
N GLU A 397 10.34 14.49 0.48
CA GLU A 397 10.68 13.74 1.69
C GLU A 397 12.13 14.01 2.09
N ILE A 398 12.37 14.41 3.33
CA ILE A 398 13.66 14.88 3.85
C ILE A 398 13.98 14.06 5.10
N ILE A 399 15.14 13.40 5.11
CA ILE A 399 15.63 12.77 6.33
C ILE A 399 16.44 13.79 7.12
N VAL A 400 16.23 13.82 8.42
CA VAL A 400 16.91 14.70 9.36
C VAL A 400 17.64 13.83 10.39
N PRO A 401 18.89 13.43 10.10
CA PRO A 401 19.73 12.80 11.11
C PRO A 401 20.07 13.84 12.18
N VAL A 402 20.00 13.43 13.45
CA VAL A 402 20.32 14.27 14.61
C VAL A 402 21.37 13.54 15.45
N ALA A 403 22.44 14.22 15.85
CA ALA A 403 23.42 13.65 16.77
C ALA A 403 22.89 13.72 18.22
N MET A 404 23.14 12.68 19.02
CA MET A 404 22.89 12.73 20.46
C MET A 404 23.99 13.53 21.16
N ASN A 405 23.66 14.06 22.34
CA ASN A 405 24.68 14.62 23.24
C ASN A 405 25.55 13.48 23.80
N GLU A 406 26.75 13.80 24.28
CA GLU A 406 27.71 12.80 24.78
C GLU A 406 27.10 11.92 25.89
N GLU A 407 26.50 12.52 26.92
CA GLU A 407 25.85 11.79 28.02
C GLU A 407 24.70 10.88 27.53
N GLN A 408 23.93 11.36 26.56
CA GLN A 408 22.81 10.63 25.98
C GLN A 408 23.29 9.44 25.13
N GLN A 409 24.40 9.64 24.39
CA GLN A 409 25.01 8.61 23.56
C GLN A 409 25.60 7.48 24.41
N GLU A 410 26.29 7.82 25.50
CA GLU A 410 26.89 6.83 26.41
C GLU A 410 25.84 5.90 27.03
N GLU A 411 24.76 6.46 27.60
CA GLU A 411 23.67 5.64 28.18
C GLU A 411 22.93 4.83 27.11
N TYR A 412 22.75 5.40 25.91
CA TYR A 412 22.14 4.67 24.81
C TYR A 412 22.97 3.46 24.39
N ASP A 413 24.28 3.63 24.26
CA ASP A 413 25.19 2.57 23.81
C ASP A 413 25.26 1.44 24.84
N GLN A 414 25.30 1.76 26.13
CA GLN A 414 25.23 0.77 27.21
C GLN A 414 23.93 -0.05 27.17
N LEU A 415 22.78 0.61 26.99
CA LEU A 415 21.49 -0.06 26.86
C LEU A 415 21.44 -0.93 25.59
N SER A 416 21.88 -0.36 24.47
CA SER A 416 21.93 -1.00 23.15
C SER A 416 22.75 -2.29 23.19
N ASP A 417 23.96 -2.24 23.73
CA ASP A 417 24.87 -3.39 23.78
C ASP A 417 24.33 -4.50 24.69
N SER A 418 23.78 -4.12 25.85
CA SER A 418 23.15 -5.06 26.79
C SER A 418 21.98 -5.80 26.14
N LEU A 419 21.04 -5.05 25.53
CA LEU A 419 19.86 -5.64 24.92
C LEU A 419 20.17 -6.41 23.63
N MET A 420 21.09 -5.95 22.79
CA MET A 420 21.48 -6.67 21.58
C MET A 420 22.16 -7.99 21.92
N THR A 421 23.02 -8.01 22.93
CA THR A 421 23.69 -9.24 23.39
C THR A 421 22.69 -10.25 23.92
N ALA A 422 21.79 -9.82 24.83
CA ALA A 422 20.76 -10.68 25.37
C ALA A 422 19.77 -11.18 24.29
N THR A 423 19.42 -10.33 23.32
CA THR A 423 18.52 -10.70 22.22
C THR A 423 19.17 -11.71 21.27
N ARG A 424 20.46 -11.57 20.96
CA ARG A 424 21.18 -12.59 20.16
C ARG A 424 21.19 -13.95 20.84
N GLN A 425 21.43 -13.99 22.15
CA GLN A 425 21.38 -15.22 22.94
C GLN A 425 19.98 -15.84 22.95
N ALA A 426 18.94 -15.03 23.19
CA ALA A 426 17.55 -15.48 23.17
C ALA A 426 17.15 -16.06 21.79
N LEU A 427 17.53 -15.39 20.70
CA LEU A 427 17.27 -15.84 19.34
C LEU A 427 17.98 -17.15 18.99
N ALA A 428 19.19 -17.37 19.51
CA ALA A 428 19.91 -18.64 19.33
C ALA A 428 19.15 -19.82 19.96
N CYS A 429 18.43 -19.58 21.05
CA CYS A 429 17.55 -20.54 21.72
C CYS A 429 16.12 -20.60 21.11
N GLY A 430 15.84 -19.81 20.07
CA GLY A 430 14.52 -19.73 19.43
C GLY A 430 13.49 -18.88 20.19
N ASP A 431 13.90 -18.10 21.20
CA ASP A 431 13.02 -17.19 21.94
C ASP A 431 12.98 -15.80 21.27
N MET A 432 11.79 -15.37 20.87
CA MET A 432 11.55 -14.07 20.22
C MET A 432 10.91 -13.04 21.16
N ARG A 433 10.65 -13.37 22.43
CA ARG A 433 9.94 -12.48 23.37
C ARG A 433 10.70 -11.19 23.65
N LEU A 434 12.03 -11.29 23.78
CA LEU A 434 12.89 -10.14 24.09
C LEU A 434 13.01 -9.16 22.92
N LEU A 435 12.96 -9.65 21.69
CA LEU A 435 13.19 -8.86 20.48
C LEU A 435 12.21 -7.66 20.37
N GLY A 436 10.96 -7.85 20.79
CA GLY A 436 9.94 -6.79 20.75
C GLY A 436 10.19 -5.74 21.82
N LYS A 437 10.54 -6.17 23.04
CA LYS A 437 10.90 -5.28 24.15
C LYS A 437 12.17 -4.49 23.84
N MET A 438 13.20 -5.13 23.27
CA MET A 438 14.42 -4.47 22.81
C MET A 438 14.11 -3.38 21.80
N LEU A 439 13.40 -3.72 20.71
CA LEU A 439 13.12 -2.75 19.64
C LEU A 439 12.35 -1.54 20.17
N GLN A 440 11.30 -1.77 20.95
CA GLN A 440 10.49 -0.70 21.54
C GLN A 440 11.31 0.21 22.45
N SER A 441 12.23 -0.35 23.24
CA SER A 441 13.03 0.43 24.19
C SER A 441 14.15 1.21 23.48
N LEU A 442 14.84 0.61 22.51
CA LEU A 442 15.88 1.28 21.73
C LEU A 442 15.35 2.34 20.76
N LEU A 443 14.07 2.29 20.38
CA LEU A 443 13.42 3.36 19.62
C LEU A 443 12.94 4.49 20.53
N ALA A 444 12.50 4.18 21.76
CA ALA A 444 11.91 5.14 22.68
C ALA A 444 12.91 5.91 23.52
N TYR A 445 13.93 5.24 24.06
CA TYR A 445 14.86 5.85 25.01
C TYR A 445 15.57 7.10 24.47
N PRO A 446 16.04 7.17 23.19
CA PRO A 446 16.66 8.40 22.67
C PRO A 446 15.74 9.63 22.75
N ASP A 447 14.43 9.46 22.61
CA ASP A 447 13.49 10.59 22.68
C ASP A 447 12.98 10.83 24.11
N GLY A 448 13.11 9.85 24.99
CA GLY A 448 12.53 9.80 26.33
C GLY A 448 13.56 9.63 27.44
N CYS A 449 14.83 9.95 27.22
CA CYS A 449 15.93 9.66 28.14
C CYS A 449 15.83 10.39 29.49
N ARG A 450 14.86 11.30 29.66
CA ARG A 450 14.50 11.93 30.94
C ARG A 450 13.79 10.98 31.91
N VAL A 451 13.38 9.82 31.44
CA VAL A 451 12.76 8.77 32.25
C VAL A 451 13.64 7.53 32.16
N GLU A 452 13.86 6.89 33.30
CA GLU A 452 14.58 5.62 33.36
C GLU A 452 13.89 4.56 32.50
N GLU A 453 14.67 3.83 31.71
CA GLU A 453 14.17 2.74 30.87
C GLU A 453 14.64 1.41 31.44
N LEU A 454 13.68 0.56 31.83
CA LEU A 454 13.94 -0.75 32.43
C LEU A 454 13.31 -1.85 31.58
N VAL A 455 14.15 -2.77 31.10
CA VAL A 455 13.71 -3.89 30.27
C VAL A 455 13.86 -5.20 31.04
N THR A 456 12.73 -5.83 31.34
CA THR A 456 12.68 -7.12 32.05
C THR A 456 12.29 -8.27 31.12
N LEU A 457 12.70 -9.50 31.46
CA LEU A 457 12.26 -10.73 30.82
C LEU A 457 11.87 -11.74 31.89
N GLU A 458 10.64 -12.26 31.79
CA GLU A 458 10.16 -13.29 32.72
C GLU A 458 10.79 -14.65 32.38
N LYS A 459 11.50 -15.24 33.35
CA LYS A 459 11.99 -16.61 33.30
C LYS A 459 11.53 -17.37 34.53
N ASN A 460 10.87 -18.50 34.32
CA ASN A 460 10.37 -19.38 35.39
C ASN A 460 9.52 -18.66 36.45
N GLY A 461 8.74 -17.64 36.05
CA GLY A 461 7.90 -16.85 36.96
C GLY A 461 8.62 -15.72 37.70
N ILE A 462 9.90 -15.46 37.41
CA ILE A 462 10.69 -14.37 37.98
C ILE A 462 11.00 -13.36 36.87
N GLU A 463 10.74 -12.07 37.10
CA GLU A 463 11.19 -11.01 36.21
C GLU A 463 12.67 -10.69 36.44
N GLU A 464 13.51 -10.99 35.45
CA GLU A 464 14.92 -10.63 35.44
C GLU A 464 15.13 -9.34 34.65
N ILE A 465 15.98 -8.44 35.15
CA ILE A 465 16.39 -7.23 34.42
C ILE A 465 17.41 -7.62 33.35
N VAL A 466 17.13 -7.25 32.10
CA VAL A 466 17.96 -7.56 30.93
C VAL A 466 18.73 -6.33 30.44
N GLY A 467 18.18 -5.14 30.63
CA GLY A 467 18.84 -3.87 30.31
C GLY A 467 18.21 -2.73 31.10
N ARG A 468 19.02 -1.72 31.39
CA ARG A 468 18.63 -0.50 32.11
C ARG A 468 19.37 0.68 31.50
N ALA A 469 18.70 1.82 31.39
CA ALA A 469 19.31 3.10 31.07
C ALA A 469 18.83 4.16 32.05
N GLN A 470 19.74 5.00 32.54
CA GLN A 470 19.42 5.98 33.57
C GLN A 470 18.60 7.14 33.01
N ALA A 471 17.87 7.81 33.91
CA ALA A 471 17.22 9.07 33.58
C ALA A 471 18.27 10.19 33.52
N LEU A 472 18.25 10.95 32.43
CA LEU A 472 19.15 12.08 32.19
C LEU A 472 18.41 13.40 32.42
N ASP A 473 19.07 14.34 33.09
CA ASP A 473 18.54 15.68 33.33
C ASP A 473 18.92 16.64 32.19
N ILE A 474 18.25 16.46 31.04
CA ILE A 474 18.48 17.28 29.84
C ILE A 474 17.27 18.17 29.61
N ASP A 475 17.45 19.49 29.70
CA ASP A 475 16.34 20.44 29.54
C ASP A 475 15.76 20.41 28.13
N LEU A 476 16.59 20.53 27.09
CA LEU A 476 16.18 20.49 25.68
C LEU A 476 16.98 19.42 24.93
N LEU A 477 16.28 18.45 24.34
CA LEU A 477 16.94 17.37 23.58
C LEU A 477 17.39 17.87 22.19
N PRO A 478 18.46 17.31 21.61
CA PRO A 478 18.92 17.71 20.27
C PRO A 478 17.83 17.62 19.19
N LYS A 479 16.95 16.62 19.30
CA LYS A 479 15.83 16.46 18.39
C LYS A 479 14.71 17.47 18.60
N GLU A 480 14.49 17.92 19.84
CA GLU A 480 13.55 18.99 20.16
C GLU A 480 14.08 20.34 19.65
N GLU A 481 15.38 20.61 19.82
CA GLU A 481 16.05 21.79 19.25
C GLU A 481 15.91 21.80 17.72
N ARG A 482 16.23 20.69 17.06
CA ARG A 482 16.10 20.57 15.61
C ARG A 482 14.64 20.72 15.13
N LEU A 483 13.67 20.24 15.91
CA LEU A 483 12.25 20.46 15.62
C LEU A 483 11.90 21.96 15.70
N LEU A 484 12.38 22.67 16.72
CA LEU A 484 12.15 24.11 16.87
C LEU A 484 12.73 24.91 15.70
N GLU A 485 13.92 24.54 15.21
CA GLU A 485 14.52 25.16 14.01
C GLU A 485 13.64 24.98 12.76
N ILE A 486 13.13 23.76 12.55
CA ILE A 486 12.21 23.46 11.44
C ILE A 486 10.95 24.31 11.58
N LEU A 487 10.33 24.31 12.76
CA LEU A 487 9.11 25.09 13.03
C LEU A 487 9.32 26.60 12.84
N ALA A 488 10.46 27.13 13.26
CA ALA A 488 10.78 28.54 13.08
C ALA A 488 10.94 28.90 11.59
N SER A 489 11.59 28.04 10.80
CA SER A 489 11.73 28.21 9.36
C SER A 489 10.37 28.15 8.63
N GLU A 490 9.51 27.20 8.99
CA GLU A 490 8.16 27.07 8.42
C GLU A 490 7.26 28.25 8.80
N LYS A 491 7.30 28.69 10.06
CA LYS A 491 6.52 29.83 10.55
C LYS A 491 6.88 31.13 9.83
N LYS A 492 8.17 31.36 9.53
CA LYS A 492 8.62 32.49 8.70
C LYS A 492 8.02 32.48 7.29
N GLN A 493 7.69 31.30 6.76
CA GLN A 493 7.03 31.13 5.46
C GLN A 493 5.50 31.12 5.57
N GLY A 494 4.93 31.34 6.77
CA GLY A 494 3.48 31.28 7.01
C GLY A 494 2.90 29.86 6.94
N ARG A 495 3.74 28.84 7.10
CA ARG A 495 3.35 27.43 6.94
C ARG A 495 3.09 26.78 8.30
N LYS A 496 1.96 26.07 8.39
CA LYS A 496 1.60 25.29 9.59
C LYS A 496 2.20 23.88 9.49
N VAL A 497 2.48 23.29 10.66
CA VAL A 497 3.21 22.02 10.74
C VAL A 497 2.43 20.95 11.50
N ALA A 498 2.33 19.74 10.93
CA ALA A 498 1.82 18.56 11.63
C ALA A 498 2.99 17.72 12.16
N ILE A 499 3.02 17.48 13.48
CA ILE A 499 4.06 16.77 14.20
C ILE A 499 3.51 15.42 14.66
N PHE A 500 4.20 14.34 14.31
CA PHE A 500 3.79 12.97 14.62
C PHE A 500 4.66 12.31 15.69
N LEU A 501 3.99 11.78 16.72
CA LEU A 501 4.61 11.00 17.80
C LEU A 501 3.91 9.64 17.94
N GLU A 502 4.65 8.55 18.01
CA GLU A 502 4.07 7.20 18.03
C GLU A 502 3.89 6.66 19.45
N HIS A 503 4.82 6.97 20.35
CA HIS A 503 4.79 6.43 21.71
C HIS A 503 3.67 7.07 22.55
N THR A 504 3.02 6.24 23.35
CA THR A 504 1.90 6.62 24.23
C THR A 504 2.01 5.88 25.56
N GLY A 505 1.18 6.23 26.55
CA GLY A 505 1.21 5.57 27.86
C GLY A 505 2.43 5.96 28.68
N THR A 506 3.23 4.98 29.11
CA THR A 506 4.41 5.21 29.97
C THR A 506 5.54 5.97 29.26
N ARG A 507 5.54 6.01 27.93
CA ARG A 507 6.54 6.70 27.09
C ARG A 507 5.94 7.89 26.34
N ASP A 508 4.92 8.52 26.92
CA ASP A 508 4.21 9.64 26.30
C ASP A 508 4.99 10.95 26.43
N LEU A 509 5.51 11.46 25.31
CA LEU A 509 6.27 12.71 25.26
C LEU A 509 5.40 13.94 24.97
N LEU A 510 4.12 13.76 24.64
CA LEU A 510 3.24 14.86 24.26
C LEU A 510 3.13 15.97 25.31
N PRO A 511 3.05 15.70 26.63
CA PRO A 511 2.99 16.77 27.64
C PRO A 511 4.24 17.64 27.63
N THR A 512 5.42 17.03 27.72
CA THR A 512 6.71 17.72 27.72
C THR A 512 6.92 18.50 26.43
N LEU A 513 6.64 17.88 25.28
CA LEU A 513 6.79 18.55 23.99
C LEU A 513 5.83 19.74 23.85
N LYS A 514 4.59 19.63 24.34
CA LYS A 514 3.63 20.74 24.34
C LYS A 514 4.18 21.94 25.12
N GLU A 515 4.73 21.70 26.31
CA GLU A 515 5.33 22.73 27.14
C GLU A 515 6.51 23.40 26.42
N LYS A 516 7.47 22.62 25.92
CA LYS A 516 8.64 23.15 25.18
C LYS A 516 8.25 23.97 23.96
N LEU A 517 7.26 23.53 23.18
CA LEU A 517 6.74 24.29 22.04
C LEU A 517 6.10 25.60 22.48
N SER A 518 5.34 25.59 23.57
CA SER A 518 4.63 26.77 24.08
C SER A 518 5.61 27.82 24.64
N SER A 519 6.62 27.38 25.39
CA SER A 519 7.68 28.24 25.91
C SER A 519 8.53 28.90 24.81
N ASN A 520 8.59 28.29 23.63
CA ASN A 520 9.28 28.82 22.45
C ASN A 520 8.36 29.59 21.49
N GLY A 521 7.17 30.01 21.94
CA GLY A 521 6.28 30.89 21.17
C GLY A 521 5.49 30.21 20.05
N PHE A 522 5.29 28.90 20.12
CA PHE A 522 4.39 28.15 19.23
C PHE A 522 3.09 27.79 19.95
N SER A 523 1.99 27.74 19.23
CA SER A 523 0.69 27.31 19.76
C SER A 523 0.32 25.91 19.26
N PRO A 524 0.65 24.83 20.00
CA PRO A 524 0.36 23.45 19.59
C PRO A 524 -1.07 23.00 19.91
N LEU A 525 -1.76 22.48 18.89
CA LEU A 525 -3.01 21.73 19.05
C LEU A 525 -2.71 20.26 19.29
N ILE A 526 -3.12 19.70 20.42
CA ILE A 526 -2.90 18.27 20.74
C ILE A 526 -4.14 17.46 20.38
N MET A 527 -3.99 16.44 19.53
CA MET A 527 -5.06 15.49 19.20
C MET A 527 -4.73 14.08 19.70
N ARG A 528 -5.51 13.59 20.65
CA ARG A 528 -5.44 12.23 21.21
C ARG A 528 -6.69 11.42 20.87
N SER A 529 -6.60 10.09 20.92
CA SER A 529 -7.72 9.19 20.64
C SER A 529 -8.95 9.39 21.53
N GLN A 530 -8.75 9.80 22.78
CA GLN A 530 -9.80 9.97 23.79
C GLN A 530 -10.52 11.33 23.68
N VAL A 531 -9.89 12.33 23.06
CA VAL A 531 -10.41 13.70 22.99
C VAL A 531 -11.56 13.79 22.01
N VAL A 532 -11.48 13.07 20.89
CA VAL A 532 -12.44 13.16 19.80
C VAL A 532 -12.65 11.82 19.12
N THR A 533 -13.93 11.46 18.94
CA THR A 533 -14.30 10.23 18.23
C THR A 533 -13.86 10.31 16.77
N PRO A 534 -13.43 9.19 16.15
CA PRO A 534 -12.98 9.17 14.76
C PRO A 534 -13.89 9.92 13.77
N GLU A 535 -15.21 9.81 13.93
CA GLU A 535 -16.22 10.44 13.06
C GLU A 535 -16.23 11.97 13.12
N ASN A 536 -15.78 12.56 14.22
CA ASN A 536 -15.84 14.01 14.45
C ASN A 536 -14.47 14.69 14.36
N ARG A 537 -13.39 13.93 14.10
CA ARG A 537 -12.00 14.45 14.10
C ARG A 537 -11.79 15.56 13.09
N GLU A 538 -12.34 15.42 11.89
CA GLU A 538 -12.14 16.39 10.82
C GLU A 538 -12.85 17.71 11.12
N GLU A 539 -14.08 17.65 11.60
CA GLU A 539 -14.88 18.81 12.01
C GLU A 539 -14.24 19.51 13.22
N TRP A 540 -13.79 18.74 14.21
CA TRP A 540 -13.05 19.26 15.36
C TRP A 540 -11.75 19.93 14.95
N LEU A 541 -10.98 19.32 14.04
CA LEU A 541 -9.73 19.90 13.55
C LEU A 541 -10.02 21.21 12.80
N ARG A 542 -10.95 21.21 11.85
CA ARG A 542 -11.34 22.41 11.11
C ARG A 542 -11.82 23.54 12.04
N GLY A 543 -12.66 23.23 13.02
CA GLY A 543 -13.16 24.21 13.98
C GLY A 543 -12.04 24.85 14.80
N ASN A 544 -11.07 24.06 15.26
CA ASN A 544 -9.89 24.59 15.95
C ASN A 544 -8.96 25.37 15.02
N MET A 545 -8.76 24.92 13.78
CA MET A 545 -7.92 25.63 12.83
C MET A 545 -8.53 26.98 12.40
N ALA A 546 -9.86 27.07 12.36
CA ALA A 546 -10.60 28.29 12.03
C ALA A 546 -10.46 29.40 13.08
N THR A 547 -10.07 29.09 14.33
CA THR A 547 -9.80 30.13 15.34
C THR A 547 -8.53 30.93 15.03
N GLY A 548 -7.67 30.43 14.12
CA GLY A 548 -6.39 31.05 13.77
C GLY A 548 -5.34 31.00 14.90
N THR A 549 -5.64 30.32 16.01
CA THR A 549 -4.79 30.32 17.21
C THR A 549 -3.62 29.35 17.12
N TYR A 550 -3.76 28.26 16.36
CA TYR A 550 -2.80 27.16 16.37
C TYR A 550 -1.83 27.19 15.18
N ASP A 551 -0.54 27.09 15.49
CA ASP A 551 0.57 27.05 14.53
C ASP A 551 0.90 25.62 14.08
N CYS A 552 0.70 24.65 14.97
CA CYS A 552 1.04 23.27 14.73
C CYS A 552 0.04 22.29 15.34
N LEU A 553 -0.06 21.11 14.73
CA LEU A 553 -0.84 19.97 15.22
C LEU A 553 0.11 18.90 15.73
N VAL A 554 -0.09 18.40 16.94
CA VAL A 554 0.69 17.27 17.48
C VAL A 554 -0.24 16.09 17.73
N CYS A 555 0.03 14.96 17.10
CA CYS A 555 -0.82 13.78 17.22
C CYS A 555 -0.10 12.48 16.91
N ASN A 556 -0.75 11.36 17.20
CA ASN A 556 -0.25 10.05 16.77
C ASN A 556 -0.58 9.80 15.29
N PRO A 557 0.36 9.33 14.46
CA PRO A 557 0.13 9.10 13.04
C PRO A 557 -1.01 8.09 12.79
N ASN A 558 -1.28 7.19 13.74
CA ASN A 558 -2.42 6.27 13.68
C ASN A 558 -3.79 6.96 13.74
N LEU A 559 -3.87 8.22 14.20
CA LEU A 559 -5.11 8.99 14.24
C LEU A 559 -5.45 9.61 12.88
N VAL A 560 -4.43 9.84 12.04
CA VAL A 560 -4.54 10.47 10.71
C VAL A 560 -4.44 9.45 9.57
N LYS A 561 -3.91 8.24 9.82
CA LYS A 561 -3.71 7.21 8.78
C LYS A 561 -4.99 6.81 8.04
N THR A 562 -6.17 7.06 8.61
CA THR A 562 -7.46 6.80 7.96
C THR A 562 -8.29 8.08 7.83
N GLY A 563 -8.60 8.44 6.60
CA GLY A 563 -9.70 9.36 6.26
C GLY A 563 -9.52 10.86 6.51
N LEU A 564 -8.72 11.26 7.50
CA LEU A 564 -8.50 12.67 7.87
C LEU A 564 -7.57 13.36 6.87
N ASP A 565 -7.99 14.49 6.30
CA ASP A 565 -7.16 15.31 5.42
C ASP A 565 -6.45 16.40 6.24
N LEU A 566 -5.18 16.66 5.92
CA LEU A 566 -4.33 17.63 6.62
C LEU A 566 -3.90 18.77 5.68
N LEU A 567 -4.81 19.24 4.82
CA LEU A 567 -4.52 20.27 3.82
C LEU A 567 -3.98 21.56 4.44
N ASP A 568 -4.43 21.91 5.66
CA ASP A 568 -3.95 23.08 6.41
C ASP A 568 -2.47 22.98 6.82
N PHE A 569 -1.87 21.79 6.77
CA PHE A 569 -0.52 21.49 7.22
C PHE A 569 0.34 21.03 6.05
N PRO A 570 0.87 21.96 5.22
CA PRO A 570 1.71 21.60 4.08
C PRO A 570 3.07 21.03 4.51
N THR A 571 3.43 21.14 5.79
CA THR A 571 4.65 20.55 6.33
C THR A 571 4.32 19.51 7.39
N VAL A 572 4.94 18.34 7.27
CA VAL A 572 4.78 17.20 8.18
C VAL A 572 6.14 16.85 8.77
N VAL A 573 6.20 16.64 10.09
CA VAL A 573 7.40 16.20 10.80
C VAL A 573 7.08 14.92 11.56
N PHE A 574 7.69 13.82 11.16
CA PHE A 574 7.75 12.60 11.95
C PHE A 574 8.84 12.78 13.00
N PHE A 575 8.45 13.32 14.16
CA PHE A 575 9.33 13.36 15.32
C PHE A 575 9.65 11.93 15.74
N GLN A 576 8.65 11.06 15.91
CA GLN A 576 8.88 9.63 16.04
C GLN A 576 8.49 8.90 14.76
N CYS A 577 9.47 8.26 14.14
CA CYS A 577 9.24 7.32 13.05
C CYS A 577 8.94 5.95 13.64
N GLY A 578 7.74 5.44 13.38
CA GLY A 578 7.40 4.07 13.77
C GLY A 578 8.11 3.01 12.96
N TYR A 579 7.74 1.74 13.16
CA TYR A 579 8.24 0.60 12.37
C TYR A 579 7.25 0.08 11.29
N SER A 580 6.10 0.75 11.12
CA SER A 580 5.10 0.42 10.11
C SER A 580 5.20 1.33 8.87
N VAL A 581 5.75 0.78 7.77
CA VAL A 581 5.85 1.45 6.46
C VAL A 581 4.49 1.95 5.97
N PHE A 582 3.45 1.15 6.21
CA PHE A 582 2.08 1.49 5.83
C PHE A 582 1.59 2.76 6.52
N THR A 583 1.70 2.83 7.85
CA THR A 583 1.28 4.00 8.64
C THR A 583 2.05 5.25 8.19
N LEU A 584 3.36 5.12 7.98
CA LEU A 584 4.22 6.23 7.57
C LEU A 584 3.80 6.80 6.20
N ARG A 585 3.66 5.95 5.16
CA ARG A 585 3.16 6.37 3.84
C ARG A 585 1.75 6.94 3.87
N GLN A 586 0.87 6.35 4.68
CA GLN A 586 -0.51 6.76 4.80
C GLN A 586 -0.64 8.14 5.43
N ALA A 587 0.15 8.40 6.47
CA ALA A 587 0.16 9.67 7.19
C ALA A 587 0.89 10.78 6.41
N SER A 588 2.03 10.49 5.77
CA SER A 588 2.79 11.50 5.00
C SER A 588 2.01 12.05 3.80
N ARG A 589 1.14 11.22 3.19
CA ARG A 589 0.28 11.60 2.06
C ARG A 589 -1.07 12.22 2.47
N ARG A 590 -1.30 12.58 3.75
CA ARG A 590 -2.53 13.28 4.17
C ARG A 590 -2.51 14.78 3.89
N SER A 591 -1.31 15.37 3.83
CA SER A 591 -1.11 16.77 3.44
C SER A 591 -0.95 16.95 1.93
N TRP A 592 -0.52 15.92 1.21
CA TRP A 592 -0.36 15.91 -0.25
C TRP A 592 -1.59 15.31 -0.94
N ARG A 593 -2.60 16.15 -1.15
CA ARG A 593 -3.89 15.78 -1.75
C ARG A 593 -4.41 16.90 -2.63
N ILE A 594 -5.36 16.54 -3.49
CA ILE A 594 -6.12 17.49 -4.30
C ILE A 594 -6.74 18.56 -3.38
N GLY A 595 -6.44 19.84 -3.66
CA GLY A 595 -6.81 20.98 -2.81
C GLY A 595 -5.64 21.58 -2.03
N GLN A 596 -4.48 20.91 -2.00
CA GLN A 596 -3.24 21.49 -1.49
C GLN A 596 -2.67 22.47 -2.54
N GLY A 597 -2.48 23.72 -2.15
CA GLY A 597 -1.91 24.76 -3.01
C GLY A 597 -0.41 25.00 -2.80
N LEU A 598 0.17 24.44 -1.73
CA LEU A 598 1.57 24.66 -1.36
C LEU A 598 2.41 23.38 -1.56
N PRO A 599 3.71 23.51 -1.93
CA PRO A 599 4.65 22.40 -1.91
C PRO A 599 4.62 21.68 -0.56
N VAL A 600 4.54 20.36 -0.57
CA VAL A 600 4.48 19.55 0.65
C VAL A 600 5.86 19.06 1.03
N ARG A 601 6.25 19.27 2.30
CA ARG A 601 7.52 18.81 2.84
C ARG A 601 7.29 17.84 3.99
N VAL A 602 7.96 16.70 3.96
CA VAL A 602 7.87 15.66 4.99
C VAL A 602 9.24 15.40 5.57
N PHE A 603 9.42 15.71 6.85
CA PHE A 603 10.67 15.50 7.58
C PHE A 603 10.61 14.21 8.41
N TYR A 604 11.58 13.33 8.23
CA TYR A 604 11.77 12.11 9.03
C TYR A 604 12.96 12.31 9.97
N MET A 605 12.69 12.49 11.26
CA MET A 605 13.75 12.69 12.25
C MET A 605 14.19 11.35 12.84
N ALA A 606 15.50 11.14 12.93
CA ALA A 606 16.09 9.99 13.58
C ALA A 606 17.42 10.36 14.22
N TYR A 607 17.71 9.83 15.40
CA TYR A 607 19.06 9.95 15.95
C TYR A 607 20.05 9.09 15.16
N ALA A 608 21.16 9.69 14.74
CA ALA A 608 22.25 9.00 14.05
C ALA A 608 22.88 7.93 14.96
N GLN A 609 23.41 6.86 14.35
CA GLN A 609 24.04 5.73 15.03
C GLN A 609 23.11 4.93 15.96
N THR A 610 21.79 5.14 15.89
CA THR A 610 20.80 4.45 16.73
C THR A 610 19.97 3.42 15.99
N MET A 611 19.15 2.68 16.74
CA MET A 611 18.09 1.84 16.19
C MET A 611 17.04 2.63 15.40
N GLN A 612 16.85 3.93 15.66
CA GLN A 612 15.93 4.77 14.87
C GLN A 612 16.42 4.88 13.41
N GLU A 613 17.70 5.18 13.21
CA GLU A 613 18.33 5.24 11.89
C GLU A 613 18.27 3.89 11.17
N LYS A 614 18.60 2.80 11.88
CA LYS A 614 18.54 1.43 11.34
C LYS A 614 17.12 1.06 10.90
N ALA A 615 16.12 1.37 11.71
CA ALA A 615 14.72 1.10 11.39
C ALA A 615 14.27 1.89 10.16
N LEU A 616 14.60 3.18 10.08
CA LEU A 616 14.27 4.03 8.94
C LEU A 616 14.97 3.55 7.64
N SER A 617 16.22 3.10 7.73
CA SER A 617 16.96 2.53 6.61
C SER A 617 16.31 1.25 6.08
N LEU A 618 15.89 0.35 6.98
CA LEU A 618 15.17 -0.87 6.60
C LEU A 618 13.80 -0.56 5.99
N MET A 619 13.12 0.49 6.46
CA MET A 619 11.90 0.97 5.84
C MET A 619 12.13 1.46 4.42
N ALA A 620 13.16 2.28 4.21
CA ALA A 620 13.51 2.82 2.91
C ALA A 620 13.71 1.70 1.90
N GLN A 621 14.48 0.68 2.27
CA GLN A 621 14.72 -0.52 1.45
C GLN A 621 13.42 -1.27 1.13
N LYS A 622 12.49 -1.37 2.09
CA LYS A 622 11.17 -1.97 1.84
C LYS A 622 10.29 -1.11 0.93
N MET A 623 10.34 0.21 1.09
CA MET A 623 9.62 1.13 0.24
C MET A 623 10.16 1.08 -1.20
N GLU A 624 11.48 0.98 -1.36
CA GLU A 624 12.18 0.79 -2.62
C GLU A 624 11.73 -0.48 -3.35
N THR A 625 11.63 -1.61 -2.65
CA THR A 625 11.13 -2.88 -3.22
C THR A 625 9.64 -2.84 -3.51
N SER A 626 8.85 -2.17 -2.68
CA SER A 626 7.42 -1.96 -2.91
C SER A 626 7.14 -1.10 -4.15
N LEU A 627 7.87 0.02 -4.35
CA LEU A 627 7.70 0.87 -5.53
C LEU A 627 8.08 0.15 -6.83
N ALA A 628 9.13 -0.68 -6.79
CA ALA A 628 9.51 -1.52 -7.93
C ALA A 628 8.37 -2.47 -8.34
N VAL A 629 7.54 -2.90 -7.38
CA VAL A 629 6.43 -3.83 -7.63
C VAL A 629 5.12 -3.17 -8.02
N GLU A 630 4.91 -1.94 -7.58
CA GLU A 630 3.77 -1.12 -8.02
C GLU A 630 3.92 -0.70 -9.50
N GLY A 631 5.14 -0.71 -10.04
CA GLY A 631 5.48 -0.51 -11.46
C GLY A 631 5.53 -1.80 -12.30
N GLU A 632 6.11 -2.87 -11.76
CA GLU A 632 6.21 -4.21 -12.37
C GLU A 632 5.80 -5.27 -11.35
N LEU A 633 4.66 -5.94 -11.56
CA LEU A 633 4.12 -6.95 -10.63
C LEU A 633 5.10 -8.11 -10.39
N SER A 634 5.96 -7.99 -9.38
CA SER A 634 6.83 -9.08 -8.92
C SER A 634 6.34 -9.66 -7.59
N ASP A 635 6.41 -11.00 -7.48
CA ASP A 635 5.94 -11.76 -6.31
C ASP A 635 6.62 -11.31 -5.00
N GLN A 636 7.84 -10.79 -5.06
CA GLN A 636 8.61 -10.38 -3.87
C GLN A 636 8.10 -9.06 -3.24
N GLY A 637 7.60 -8.11 -4.02
CA GLY A 637 7.07 -6.85 -3.46
C GLY A 637 5.62 -6.96 -3.01
N LEU A 638 4.83 -7.88 -3.59
CA LEU A 638 3.50 -8.21 -3.07
C LEU A 638 3.61 -8.91 -1.70
N ALA A 639 4.61 -9.79 -1.53
CA ALA A 639 4.95 -10.37 -0.23
C ALA A 639 5.39 -9.28 0.76
N ALA A 640 6.30 -8.38 0.36
CA ALA A 640 6.79 -7.30 1.22
C ALA A 640 5.70 -6.30 1.69
N LEU A 641 4.64 -6.11 0.90
CA LEU A 641 3.47 -5.28 1.21
C LEU A 641 2.44 -6.00 2.11
N SER A 642 2.39 -7.33 2.07
CA SER A 642 1.39 -8.14 2.78
C SER A 642 1.81 -8.61 4.15
N GLU A 643 3.10 -8.60 4.44
CA GLU A 643 3.58 -9.00 5.74
C GLU A 643 3.31 -7.88 6.75
N SER A 644 2.54 -8.23 7.79
CA SER A 644 2.17 -7.37 8.91
C SER A 644 3.38 -6.78 9.65
N ASP A 645 3.13 -5.86 10.58
CA ASP A 645 4.12 -5.14 11.41
C ASP A 645 5.26 -6.02 11.99
N ASN A 646 5.04 -7.33 12.14
CA ASN A 646 6.03 -8.33 12.57
C ASN A 646 7.19 -8.58 11.58
N SER A 647 7.05 -8.16 10.31
CA SER A 647 8.08 -8.39 9.29
C SER A 647 9.31 -7.50 9.46
N MET A 648 9.16 -6.29 10.01
CA MET A 648 10.32 -5.44 10.32
C MET A 648 11.14 -6.05 11.46
N MET A 649 10.45 -6.55 12.47
CA MET A 649 11.05 -7.26 13.60
C MET A 649 11.80 -8.52 13.13
N TYR A 650 11.27 -9.24 12.14
CA TYR A 650 11.94 -10.39 11.53
C TYR A 650 13.16 -10.01 10.69
N GLU A 651 13.11 -8.94 9.89
CA GLU A 651 14.28 -8.46 9.15
C GLU A 651 15.37 -7.92 10.11
N LEU A 652 14.98 -7.26 11.20
CA LEU A 652 15.89 -6.89 12.28
C LEU A 652 16.53 -8.13 12.93
N ALA A 653 15.76 -9.19 13.20
CA ALA A 653 16.31 -10.44 13.71
C ALA A 653 17.32 -11.09 12.72
N LYS A 654 17.06 -11.02 11.41
CA LYS A 654 18.01 -11.47 10.38
C LYS A 654 19.29 -10.63 10.36
N ALA A 655 19.16 -9.31 10.49
CA ALA A 655 20.30 -8.41 10.56
C ALA A 655 21.15 -8.70 11.82
N LEU A 656 20.51 -8.92 12.97
CA LEU A 656 21.18 -9.25 14.24
C LEU A 656 21.88 -10.61 14.22
N THR A 657 21.40 -11.56 13.42
CA THR A 657 22.00 -12.90 13.23
C THR A 657 23.06 -12.94 12.11
N GLY A 658 23.44 -11.78 11.56
CA GLY A 658 24.56 -11.64 10.62
C GLY A 658 24.28 -12.07 9.18
N LYS A 659 23.02 -12.38 8.83
CA LYS A 659 22.68 -12.88 7.48
C LYS A 659 22.46 -11.79 6.42
N LYS A 660 22.49 -10.51 6.81
CA LYS A 660 22.24 -9.37 5.93
C LYS A 660 22.93 -8.10 6.46
N THR A 661 23.76 -7.45 5.65
CA THR A 661 24.30 -6.11 5.95
C THR A 661 23.26 -5.05 5.62
N VAL A 662 23.00 -4.12 6.55
CA VAL A 662 22.12 -2.97 6.33
C VAL A 662 23.00 -1.84 5.78
N GLY A 663 22.73 -1.38 4.56
CA GLY A 663 23.45 -0.24 3.96
C GLY A 663 23.12 1.10 4.65
N SER A 664 23.90 2.15 4.34
CA SER A 664 23.71 3.50 4.87
C SER A 664 22.30 4.05 4.60
N MET A 665 21.78 4.85 5.53
CA MET A 665 20.47 5.48 5.45
C MET A 665 20.33 6.36 4.21
N ASP A 666 21.33 7.21 3.95
CA ASP A 666 21.32 8.15 2.83
C ASP A 666 21.32 7.42 1.47
N ASP A 667 22.06 6.31 1.37
CA ASP A 667 22.11 5.49 0.15
C ASP A 667 20.79 4.75 -0.09
N ALA A 668 20.17 4.22 0.98
CA ALA A 668 18.89 3.54 0.87
C ALA A 668 17.77 4.51 0.46
N TRP A 669 17.76 5.72 1.02
CA TRP A 669 16.76 6.73 0.70
C TRP A 669 16.99 7.40 -0.65
N SER A 670 18.24 7.60 -1.05
CA SER A 670 18.59 8.11 -2.38
C SER A 670 18.16 7.15 -3.48
N ARG A 671 18.38 5.84 -3.30
CA ARG A 671 17.88 4.80 -4.21
C ARG A 671 16.36 4.78 -4.28
N TYR A 672 15.68 4.90 -3.14
CA TYR A 672 14.23 5.05 -3.08
C TYR A 672 13.75 6.28 -3.87
N LYS A 673 14.33 7.46 -3.64
CA LYS A 673 13.99 8.70 -4.36
C LYS A 673 14.24 8.58 -5.87
N GLN A 674 15.40 8.05 -6.27
CA GLN A 674 15.72 7.83 -7.67
C GLN A 674 14.71 6.91 -8.34
N ARG A 675 14.31 5.81 -7.68
CA ARG A 675 13.27 4.91 -8.22
C ARG A 675 11.89 5.54 -8.26
N GLN A 676 11.53 6.37 -7.29
CA GLN A 676 10.27 7.11 -7.31
C GLN A 676 10.22 8.08 -8.50
N ILE A 677 11.33 8.74 -8.80
CA ILE A 677 11.46 9.62 -9.98
C ILE A 677 11.38 8.79 -11.27
N VAL A 678 12.10 7.66 -11.35
CA VAL A 678 12.09 6.78 -12.52
C VAL A 678 10.70 6.16 -12.75
N SER A 679 9.97 5.78 -11.71
CA SER A 679 8.61 5.26 -11.85
C SER A 679 7.63 6.32 -12.38
N CYS A 680 7.83 7.59 -12.04
CA CYS A 680 7.08 8.71 -12.62
C CYS A 680 7.46 8.96 -14.09
N LEU A 681 8.76 8.85 -14.43
CA LEU A 681 9.26 9.06 -15.80
C LEU A 681 8.95 7.90 -16.77
N SER A 682 8.83 6.67 -16.27
CA SER A 682 8.61 5.46 -17.10
C SER A 682 7.23 5.35 -17.76
N LEU A 683 6.34 6.32 -17.54
CA LEU A 683 4.96 6.30 -18.03
C LEU A 683 4.72 7.15 -19.28
N ASP A 684 5.73 7.89 -19.76
CA ASP A 684 5.70 8.51 -21.08
C ASP A 684 6.21 7.57 -22.17
N ASP A 685 5.49 6.46 -22.36
CA ASP A 685 5.36 5.82 -23.68
C ASP A 685 4.40 6.65 -24.57
N ASN A 686 4.48 7.99 -24.44
CA ASN A 686 3.91 8.93 -25.38
C ASN A 686 4.85 8.98 -26.59
N GLN A 687 4.51 8.19 -27.60
CA GLN A 687 5.17 8.28 -28.91
C GLN A 687 4.94 9.63 -29.62
N ASP A 688 4.29 10.62 -29.01
CA ASP A 688 4.19 11.97 -29.53
C ASP A 688 4.24 13.03 -28.41
N VAL A 689 5.37 13.13 -27.71
CA VAL A 689 5.82 14.42 -27.15
C VAL A 689 7.30 14.59 -27.47
N ARG A 690 7.57 15.41 -28.49
CA ARG A 690 8.92 15.87 -28.84
C ARG A 690 9.34 16.96 -27.85
N GLU A 691 9.65 16.60 -26.62
CA GLU A 691 10.41 17.45 -25.71
C GLU A 691 11.67 16.71 -25.26
N THR A 692 12.81 17.38 -25.45
CA THR A 692 14.13 16.80 -25.22
C THR A 692 14.44 16.86 -23.73
N THR A 693 14.01 15.87 -22.95
CA THR A 693 14.38 15.76 -21.53
C THR A 693 15.89 15.62 -21.43
N THR A 694 16.54 16.69 -20.99
CA THR A 694 18.00 16.76 -20.94
C THR A 694 18.46 16.26 -19.57
N THR A 695 18.91 15.00 -19.50
CA THR A 695 19.46 14.41 -18.26
C THR A 695 20.78 15.09 -17.90
N THR A 696 20.83 15.70 -16.71
CA THR A 696 22.03 16.38 -16.19
C THR A 696 22.66 15.52 -15.10
N ILE A 697 23.91 15.10 -15.28
CA ILE A 697 24.69 14.32 -14.32
C ILE A 697 25.79 15.23 -13.75
N LYS A 698 25.85 15.39 -12.43
CA LYS A 698 26.89 16.16 -11.75
C LYS A 698 27.95 15.21 -11.20
N THR A 699 29.21 15.44 -11.55
CA THR A 699 30.34 14.68 -11.01
C THR A 699 31.36 15.64 -10.42
N THR A 700 31.62 15.51 -9.12
CA THR A 700 32.64 16.29 -8.42
C THR A 700 33.93 15.48 -8.34
N THR A 701 35.01 15.99 -8.93
CA THR A 701 36.34 15.39 -8.81
C THR A 701 37.15 16.21 -7.82
N THR A 702 37.45 15.63 -6.66
CA THR A 702 38.27 16.23 -5.62
C THR A 702 39.72 15.79 -5.83
N MET A 703 40.61 16.75 -6.07
CA MET A 703 42.06 16.49 -6.09
C MET A 703 42.65 16.98 -4.77
N THR A 704 43.23 16.05 -4.02
CA THR A 704 43.87 16.34 -2.73
C THR A 704 45.36 16.53 -2.97
N THR A 705 45.89 17.72 -2.66
CA THR A 705 47.33 17.96 -2.58
C THR A 705 47.72 18.22 -1.13
N THR A 706 49.02 18.10 -0.82
CA THR A 706 49.56 18.22 0.55
C THR A 706 49.29 19.56 1.22
N THR A 707 48.82 20.57 0.48
CA THR A 707 48.53 21.94 0.97
C THR A 707 47.07 22.37 0.81
N GLY A 708 46.17 21.47 0.39
CA GLY A 708 44.73 21.74 0.28
C GLY A 708 44.00 20.83 -0.73
N SER A 709 42.67 20.71 -0.59
CA SER A 709 41.81 20.01 -1.54
C SER A 709 41.11 21.01 -2.46
N THR A 710 41.23 20.81 -3.77
CA THR A 710 40.48 21.59 -4.77
C THR A 710 39.47 20.65 -5.42
N SER A 711 38.19 21.01 -5.36
CA SER A 711 37.11 20.22 -5.98
C SER A 711 36.62 20.92 -7.24
N ILE A 712 36.67 20.21 -8.37
CA ILE A 712 36.17 20.72 -9.65
C ILE A 712 34.92 19.92 -10.00
N THR A 713 33.77 20.58 -9.94
CA THR A 713 32.48 20.00 -10.33
C THR A 713 32.28 20.13 -11.83
N HIS A 714 32.20 18.99 -12.53
CA HIS A 714 31.85 18.94 -13.95
C HIS A 714 30.36 18.60 -14.08
N GLU A 715 29.64 19.38 -14.89
CA GLU A 715 28.25 19.10 -15.25
C GLU A 715 28.22 18.44 -16.64
N TYR A 716 27.72 17.21 -16.69
CA TYR A 716 27.57 16.44 -17.93
C TYR A 716 26.11 16.45 -18.36
N ILE A 717 25.86 17.02 -19.53
CA ILE A 717 24.54 17.13 -20.13
C ILE A 717 24.44 16.07 -21.21
N VAL A 718 23.70 14.98 -20.95
CA VAL A 718 23.59 13.89 -21.92
C VAL A 718 22.77 14.35 -23.13
N ARG A 719 23.38 14.31 -24.31
CA ARG A 719 22.79 14.80 -25.56
C ARG A 719 22.21 13.68 -26.43
N GLY A 720 22.70 12.46 -26.29
CA GLY A 720 22.19 11.32 -27.05
C GLY A 720 22.95 10.02 -26.80
N ARG A 721 22.35 8.88 -27.18
CA ARG A 721 23.00 7.56 -27.16
C ARG A 721 23.85 7.35 -28.41
N VAL A 722 25.01 6.72 -28.23
CA VAL A 722 25.95 6.38 -29.29
C VAL A 722 25.70 4.93 -29.72
N TYR A 723 25.40 4.76 -31.00
CA TYR A 723 25.13 3.47 -31.65
C TYR A 723 26.36 3.05 -32.44
N VAL A 724 27.00 1.95 -32.05
CA VAL A 724 28.18 1.40 -32.74
C VAL A 724 27.73 0.62 -33.98
N GLN A 725 28.39 0.85 -35.11
CA GLN A 725 28.18 0.18 -36.40
C GLN A 725 29.50 -0.41 -36.91
N ASN A 726 29.46 -1.27 -37.93
CA ASN A 726 30.64 -1.99 -38.43
C ASN A 726 31.77 -1.07 -38.95
N ASP A 727 31.46 0.16 -39.34
CA ASP A 727 32.40 1.13 -39.94
C ASP A 727 32.43 2.49 -39.18
N GLY A 728 32.11 2.48 -37.88
CA GLY A 728 32.13 3.67 -37.03
C GLY A 728 31.02 3.69 -35.97
N ALA A 729 30.69 4.87 -35.45
CA ALA A 729 29.54 5.05 -34.56
C ALA A 729 28.65 6.22 -35.00
N VAL A 730 27.39 6.20 -34.58
CA VAL A 730 26.41 7.24 -34.90
C VAL A 730 25.73 7.71 -33.62
N VAL A 731 25.52 9.01 -33.48
CA VAL A 731 24.75 9.58 -32.37
C VAL A 731 23.68 10.53 -32.89
N TYR A 732 22.48 10.42 -32.32
CA TYR A 732 21.38 11.32 -32.60
C TYR A 732 21.25 12.33 -31.47
N VAL A 733 21.36 13.62 -31.79
CA VAL A 733 21.09 14.72 -30.86
C VAL A 733 19.94 15.54 -31.44
N GLY A 734 18.76 15.42 -30.82
CA GLY A 734 17.52 15.95 -31.39
C GLY A 734 17.20 15.31 -32.76
N ARG A 735 17.08 16.14 -33.80
CA ARG A 735 16.84 15.68 -35.20
C ARG A 735 18.12 15.43 -36.00
N ASN A 736 19.28 15.75 -35.43
CA ASN A 736 20.55 15.73 -36.15
C ASN A 736 21.29 14.41 -35.93
N ARG A 737 21.76 13.81 -37.02
CA ARG A 737 22.59 12.60 -37.04
C ARG A 737 24.06 12.98 -37.16
N PHE A 738 24.87 12.58 -36.21
CA PHE A 738 26.32 12.77 -36.21
C PHE A 738 27.03 11.43 -36.40
N GLU A 739 28.05 11.42 -37.25
CA GLU A 739 28.87 10.24 -37.54
C GLU A 739 30.23 10.38 -36.88
N LEU A 740 30.63 9.38 -36.11
CA LEU A 740 31.88 9.30 -35.36
C LEU A 740 32.78 8.27 -36.06
N LYS A 741 33.81 8.74 -36.74
CA LYS A 741 34.75 7.87 -37.48
C LYS A 741 36.19 8.33 -37.27
N ALA A 742 37.07 7.40 -36.89
CA ALA A 742 38.51 7.61 -36.76
C ALA A 742 38.92 8.86 -35.94
N GLY A 743 38.22 9.17 -34.84
CA GLY A 743 38.52 10.32 -33.98
C GLY A 743 38.00 11.67 -34.49
N ALA A 744 37.19 11.68 -35.57
CA ALA A 744 36.52 12.86 -36.10
C ALA A 744 34.99 12.72 -36.01
N VAL A 745 34.31 13.85 -35.83
CA VAL A 745 32.84 13.95 -35.83
C VAL A 745 32.38 14.65 -37.10
N TYR A 746 31.45 14.02 -37.82
CA TYR A 746 30.87 14.53 -39.06
C TYR A 746 29.37 14.80 -38.91
N TRP A 747 28.89 15.86 -39.54
CA TRP A 747 27.47 16.14 -39.74
C TRP A 747 27.23 16.48 -41.20
N SER A 748 26.32 15.76 -41.84
CA SER A 748 26.01 15.92 -43.28
C SER A 748 27.27 15.88 -44.18
N GLY A 749 28.23 14.99 -43.87
CA GLY A 749 29.47 14.82 -44.63
C GLY A 749 30.59 15.82 -44.34
N ARG A 750 30.36 16.84 -43.51
CA ARG A 750 31.40 17.82 -43.10
C ARG A 750 31.95 17.50 -41.72
N LYS A 751 33.28 17.60 -41.55
CA LYS A 751 33.92 17.47 -40.24
C LYS A 751 33.59 18.69 -39.39
N ILE A 752 33.00 18.46 -38.22
CA ILE A 752 32.55 19.51 -37.29
C ILE A 752 33.13 19.37 -35.88
N GLY A 753 33.95 18.34 -35.67
CA GLY A 753 34.48 18.02 -34.35
C GLY A 753 35.50 16.90 -34.38
N TRP A 754 36.02 16.58 -33.20
CA TRP A 754 36.97 15.51 -32.98
C TRP A 754 36.79 14.91 -31.58
N TYR A 755 37.29 13.70 -31.38
CA TYR A 755 37.33 13.03 -30.08
C TYR A 755 38.56 12.13 -29.98
N ASP A 756 39.09 11.97 -28.77
CA ASP A 756 40.24 11.12 -28.47
C ASP A 756 39.83 9.70 -28.06
N ARG A 757 40.84 8.85 -27.80
CA ARG A 757 40.64 7.46 -27.35
C ARG A 757 39.99 7.34 -25.97
N LYS A 758 40.03 8.40 -25.15
CA LYS A 758 39.38 8.46 -23.83
C LYS A 758 37.94 8.99 -23.91
N GLY A 759 37.48 9.31 -25.13
CA GLY A 759 36.14 9.84 -25.39
C GLY A 759 36.01 11.35 -25.14
N CYS A 760 37.10 12.07 -24.86
CA CYS A 760 37.09 13.51 -24.70
C CYS A 760 37.24 14.19 -26.07
N GLY A 761 36.50 15.25 -26.32
CA GLY A 761 36.55 15.92 -27.62
C GLY A 761 35.73 17.19 -27.68
N GLU A 762 35.48 17.67 -28.89
CA GLU A 762 34.65 18.84 -29.15
C GLU A 762 33.77 18.64 -30.38
N ILE A 763 32.56 19.19 -30.33
CA ILE A 763 31.65 19.32 -31.49
C ILE A 763 31.23 20.79 -31.57
N ASN A 764 31.52 21.46 -32.68
CA ASN A 764 31.25 22.90 -32.85
C ASN A 764 31.76 23.73 -31.65
N GLU A 765 33.03 23.54 -31.26
CA GLU A 765 33.70 24.25 -30.15
C GLU A 765 33.09 24.01 -28.76
N LYS A 766 32.14 23.07 -28.63
CA LYS A 766 31.59 22.67 -27.34
C LYS A 766 32.30 21.41 -26.84
N PRO A 767 32.86 21.42 -25.62
CA PRO A 767 33.52 20.26 -25.06
C PRO A 767 32.50 19.15 -24.81
N ILE A 768 32.83 17.95 -25.27
CA ILE A 768 32.01 16.75 -25.18
C ILE A 768 32.77 15.62 -24.50
N ARG A 769 32.02 14.67 -23.96
CA ARG A 769 32.53 13.40 -23.45
C ARG A 769 31.66 12.24 -23.92
N ILE A 770 32.29 11.26 -24.55
CA ILE A 770 31.70 9.97 -24.89
C ILE A 770 32.12 8.97 -23.82
N TYR A 771 31.17 8.44 -23.06
CA TYR A 771 31.46 7.47 -22.01
C TYR A 771 30.31 6.49 -21.82
N ARG A 772 30.56 5.41 -21.07
CA ARG A 772 29.55 4.41 -20.71
C ARG A 772 29.18 4.57 -19.23
N PRO A 773 27.97 5.08 -18.90
CA PRO A 773 27.47 5.12 -17.53
C PRO A 773 27.38 3.73 -16.90
N GLU A 774 27.66 3.62 -15.58
CA GLU A 774 27.78 2.35 -14.83
C GLU A 774 26.52 1.45 -14.91
N GLU A 775 25.34 2.03 -15.12
CA GLU A 775 24.06 1.29 -15.20
C GLU A 775 23.49 1.17 -16.63
N SER A 776 24.26 1.54 -17.67
CA SER A 776 23.75 1.61 -19.04
C SER A 776 24.35 0.55 -19.98
N GLN A 777 23.51 0.00 -20.87
CA GLN A 777 23.92 -1.00 -21.86
C GLN A 777 24.70 -0.41 -23.06
N GLY A 778 25.05 0.89 -23.08
CA GLY A 778 25.74 1.52 -24.22
C GLY A 778 26.44 2.84 -23.92
N PHE A 779 27.18 3.37 -24.89
CA PHE A 779 27.87 4.65 -24.78
C PHE A 779 26.89 5.82 -24.96
N VAL A 780 27.14 6.94 -24.28
CA VAL A 780 26.40 8.19 -24.43
C VAL A 780 27.34 9.33 -24.81
N LEU A 781 26.84 10.30 -25.55
CA LEU A 781 27.49 11.57 -25.82
C LEU A 781 26.94 12.61 -24.83
N ALA A 782 27.81 13.22 -24.04
CA ALA A 782 27.47 14.32 -23.15
C ALA A 782 28.23 15.60 -23.52
N GLU A 783 27.60 16.76 -23.35
CA GLU A 783 28.26 18.07 -23.35
C GLU A 783 28.80 18.35 -21.94
N VAL A 784 30.04 18.78 -21.84
CA VAL A 784 30.69 19.11 -20.56
C VAL A 784 30.57 20.60 -20.31
N ARG A 785 29.99 21.01 -19.19
CA ARG A 785 30.02 22.42 -18.74
C ARG A 785 30.90 22.54 -17.51
N LYS A 786 31.89 23.43 -17.56
CA LYS A 786 32.70 23.82 -16.40
C LYS A 786 31.95 24.90 -15.62
N ARG A 787 31.75 24.71 -14.31
CA ARG A 787 31.49 25.80 -13.38
C ARG A 787 32.81 26.22 -12.72
N GLN A 788 33.02 27.52 -12.53
CA GLN A 788 34.18 28.05 -11.81
C GLN A 788 34.30 27.41 -10.42
N ALA A 789 35.53 27.18 -9.99
CA ALA A 789 35.88 26.64 -8.67
C ALA A 789 35.37 27.58 -7.57
N VAL A 790 34.87 27.00 -6.48
CA VAL A 790 34.75 27.67 -5.17
C VAL A 790 35.91 27.17 -4.31
#